data_AF-A0A8C4WF89-F1
#
_entry.id   AF-A0A8C4WF89-F1
#
_cell.length_a   1.000
_cell.length_b   1.000
_cell.length_c   1.000
_cell.angle_alpha   90.00
_cell.angle_beta   90.00
_cell.angle_gamma   90.00
#
_symmetry.space_group_name_H-M   'P 1'
#
loop_
_entity.id
_entity.type
_entity.pdbx_description
1 polymer ?
#
loop_
_entity_poly.entity_id
_entity_poly.type
_entity_poly.pdbx_seq_one_letter_code
_entity_poly.pdbx_strand_id
1 'polypeptide(L)'
;MSAQLQSHPGPWVYPLAARPCCCAFSALFSELAQTKLSWGWLSMLRPHFPIASDPLWAERSPDHLLLNHSFRVLADSGTEIAIVLDGSGSIDPEDFERAKAFIYNMMKAFYEKCFECDFALVQYGSDIRTEFNLQDSWNANATLQNVQNITQLCNVTKTASAIQHVLDSIFNESQGSQKNAAKIMVVLTDGEIFLDPMNLTTVINSPKMARIDRYAIGVGKAFNKPNALSELRLIASDPDESHLFRVTNYSALDGLLSTLQQKIIAIEGTAGDVTEYELAQTGFSAQILDKQHILVGAVGAYDWSGGVLLYDWVTKIATFLNESKEAKEAKYGYLGYSVAVVNAQDGAWYVAGAPQHSMTGKVLVFKKDGSKQILQGDQVGSYFGSELCSVDVNQDEETDYLLVGAPLYHIHGEEGRVYVYQLKVKTLASNGFFSCVGHLSVQAPSAFARFGFTVASIGDINKDGYVDVAVGAPLEDRLLDSSTFGSIYIYNGDKNGIRSTFSQRIRAAEVAPGLQYFGQSIDGGFDFTDDSLIDITVGSFGNVTVLRSRPVVRFDVTMRFTPERIFIFHNNSIITAEFPIYLSCLHIFLNFVLLQPCDYDCFSSITLKVSYQLSNSNENMDHPAPMLDIYQEPEAYFQVPYKKDCNNKAICAANLTLRSQTQKKLVVGDTKELTMDISLVNSGDDSYMTTMVLKYPRNLQFKKMIPKPSSTVIHCNQPKLFAHLLSCMGCKIGHPIFRKTAVSQMSVSSSVFILFSTAAPAPLSLPTPVVYVNVSQGHSENKEFQFNINGENRFRAQIELEILVPIRIQGHSITRMKNVTGTQASNEVQCQCVHCVITSDRENITVITELPLIDSQQILKDRTDLLVTGEITFNKYLYEGLKEENHRAEITVVLLKTQVINTLPVVIGSSVGGFLLLAFIIFILFKVNIFVDMVTSTCHSCWLRSQ
;
A
#
# COMPACT_ATOMS: atom_id res chain seq x y z
N MET A 1 34.00 46.23 11.08
CA MET A 1 32.78 46.62 10.34
C MET A 1 32.17 45.35 9.78
N SER A 2 31.28 44.77 10.57
CA SER A 2 30.38 43.68 10.23
C SER A 2 29.13 44.26 9.57
N ALA A 3 28.76 43.80 8.39
CA ALA A 3 27.45 44.07 7.80
C ALA A 3 26.73 42.73 7.64
N GLN A 4 25.63 42.63 8.41
CA GLN A 4 24.65 41.56 8.35
C GLN A 4 23.87 41.62 7.04
N LEU A 5 23.55 40.46 6.47
CA LEU A 5 22.39 40.26 5.62
C LEU A 5 21.57 39.13 6.25
N GLN A 6 20.44 39.53 6.84
CA GLN A 6 19.39 38.64 7.33
C GLN A 6 18.65 38.03 6.14
N SER A 7 18.53 36.70 6.11
CA SER A 7 17.53 35.99 5.31
C SER A 7 16.55 35.27 6.25
N HIS A 8 15.26 35.44 5.98
CA HIS A 8 14.14 34.85 6.71
C HIS A 8 14.08 33.32 6.55
N PRO A 9 13.53 32.57 7.53
CA PRO A 9 13.39 31.12 7.47
C PRO A 9 12.12 30.74 6.68
N GLY A 10 12.29 30.14 5.50
CA GLY A 10 11.29 29.27 4.89
C GLY A 10 11.47 27.83 5.39
N PRO A 11 10.42 26.99 5.39
CA PRO A 11 10.49 25.66 5.97
C PRO A 11 11.32 24.72 5.09
N TRP A 12 12.55 24.45 5.51
CA TRP A 12 13.36 23.39 4.94
C TRP A 12 12.87 22.05 5.50
N VAL A 13 12.27 21.25 4.63
CA VAL A 13 12.12 19.80 4.85
C VAL A 13 13.53 19.22 4.84
N TYR A 14 14.03 18.82 6.00
CA TYR A 14 15.29 18.09 6.11
C TYR A 14 15.19 16.78 5.31
N PRO A 15 16.18 16.41 4.49
CA PRO A 15 16.23 15.09 3.90
C PRO A 15 16.31 14.05 5.03
N LEU A 16 15.32 13.15 5.07
CA LEU A 16 15.29 11.98 5.94
C LEU A 16 16.61 11.23 5.76
N ALA A 17 17.39 11.21 6.84
CA ALA A 17 18.66 10.51 6.93
C ALA A 17 18.49 9.08 6.39
N ALA A 18 19.38 8.73 5.46
CA ALA A 18 19.70 7.35 5.15
C ALA A 18 19.90 6.57 6.46
N ARG A 19 19.51 5.29 6.45
CA ARG A 19 19.95 4.32 7.46
C ARG A 19 21.44 4.59 7.76
N PRO A 20 21.86 4.71 9.02
CA PRO A 20 23.25 4.42 9.31
C PRO A 20 23.42 2.93 8.99
N CYS A 21 23.84 2.63 7.76
CA CYS A 21 24.49 1.37 7.46
C CYS A 21 25.59 1.15 8.49
N CYS A 22 25.97 -0.11 8.69
CA CYS A 22 27.14 -0.55 9.45
C CYS A 22 28.46 0.05 8.89
N CYS A 23 28.61 1.37 8.85
CA CYS A 23 29.75 2.10 8.33
C CYS A 23 30.95 2.11 9.30
N ALA A 24 30.81 1.50 10.49
CA ALA A 24 31.90 1.39 11.45
C ALA A 24 32.69 0.06 11.34
N PHE A 25 32.28 -0.90 10.49
CA PHE A 25 32.93 -2.22 10.43
C PHE A 25 33.65 -2.57 9.11
N SER A 26 33.53 -1.76 8.05
CA SER A 26 34.22 -2.06 6.77
C SER A 26 35.73 -1.77 6.83
N ALA A 27 36.19 -0.87 7.71
CA ALA A 27 37.61 -0.58 7.87
C ALA A 27 38.38 -1.74 8.55
N LEU A 28 37.76 -2.43 9.52
CA LEU A 28 38.42 -3.51 10.26
C LEU A 28 38.47 -4.85 9.50
N PHE A 29 37.51 -5.13 8.63
CA PHE A 29 37.48 -6.39 7.87
C PHE A 29 38.49 -6.42 6.71
N SER A 30 38.88 -5.26 6.17
CA SER A 30 39.94 -5.20 5.15
C SER A 30 41.33 -5.53 5.72
N GLU A 31 41.56 -5.29 7.01
CA GLU A 31 42.82 -5.65 7.69
C GLU A 31 42.83 -7.10 8.20
N LEU A 32 41.70 -7.66 8.62
CA LEU A 32 41.63 -9.05 9.11
C LEU A 32 41.69 -10.10 7.98
N ALA A 33 41.23 -9.77 6.77
CA ALA A 33 41.31 -10.66 5.61
C ALA A 33 42.74 -10.95 5.11
N GLN A 34 43.76 -10.27 5.65
CA GLN A 34 45.18 -10.50 5.31
C GLN A 34 45.91 -11.44 6.28
N THR A 35 45.28 -11.89 7.37
CA THR A 35 45.95 -12.79 8.32
C THR A 35 45.63 -14.26 8.03
N LYS A 36 46.62 -14.97 7.47
CA LYS A 36 46.65 -16.44 7.32
C LYS A 36 46.53 -17.11 8.70
N LEU A 37 45.32 -17.47 9.10
CA LEU A 37 45.09 -18.47 10.15
C LEU A 37 44.27 -19.63 9.58
N SER A 38 44.73 -20.83 9.91
CA SER A 38 44.48 -22.11 9.24
C SER A 38 43.00 -22.55 9.19
N TRP A 39 42.53 -22.86 7.99
CA TRP A 39 41.22 -23.47 7.68
C TRP A 39 41.14 -24.97 8.04
N GLY A 40 41.40 -25.32 9.30
CA GLY A 40 41.50 -26.72 9.75
C GLY A 40 40.28 -27.33 10.45
N TRP A 41 39.27 -26.55 10.84
CA TRP A 41 38.25 -27.02 11.82
C TRP A 41 36.79 -26.59 11.56
N LEU A 42 36.44 -26.21 10.32
CA LEU A 42 35.08 -25.74 9.97
C LEU A 42 34.35 -26.69 9.00
N SER A 43 34.22 -27.98 9.36
CA SER A 43 33.46 -28.96 8.56
C SER A 43 32.13 -29.41 9.19
N MET A 44 31.58 -28.68 10.16
CA MET A 44 30.27 -28.97 10.77
C MET A 44 29.49 -27.70 11.17
N LEU A 45 29.23 -26.78 10.23
CA LEU A 45 28.25 -25.71 10.46
C LEU A 45 27.45 -25.45 9.17
N ARG A 46 26.14 -25.21 9.32
CA ARG A 46 25.26 -24.76 8.21
C ARG A 46 25.90 -23.53 7.55
N PRO A 47 25.85 -23.37 6.21
CA PRO A 47 26.46 -22.20 5.58
C PRO A 47 25.63 -20.97 5.93
N HIS A 48 26.14 -20.13 6.84
CA HIS A 48 25.63 -18.79 7.10
C HIS A 48 26.19 -17.86 6.02
N PHE A 49 25.32 -17.24 5.24
CA PHE A 49 25.68 -16.30 4.16
C PHE A 49 25.33 -14.87 4.59
N PRO A 50 26.30 -14.05 5.06
CA PRO A 50 26.05 -12.64 5.31
C PRO A 50 25.97 -11.85 3.99
N ILE A 51 25.10 -10.85 3.93
CA ILE A 51 25.05 -9.85 2.86
C ILE A 51 25.23 -8.46 3.47
N ALA A 52 26.13 -7.66 2.88
CA ALA A 52 26.26 -6.24 3.15
C ALA A 52 26.24 -5.49 1.81
N SER A 53 25.40 -4.47 1.70
CA SER A 53 25.29 -3.61 0.52
C SER A 53 25.62 -2.16 0.88
N ASP A 54 26.26 -1.46 -0.04
CA ASP A 54 26.44 -0.01 0.01
C ASP A 54 25.67 0.64 -1.16
N PRO A 55 24.42 1.08 -0.94
CA PRO A 55 23.60 1.67 -1.99
C PRO A 55 24.07 3.09 -2.37
N LEU A 56 25.02 3.68 -1.64
CA LEU A 56 25.52 5.05 -1.84
C LEU A 56 26.94 5.07 -2.45
N TRP A 57 27.38 3.97 -3.04
CA TRP A 57 28.69 3.92 -3.70
C TRP A 57 28.75 4.91 -4.87
N ALA A 58 29.54 5.97 -4.69
CA ALA A 58 29.70 7.04 -5.66
C ALA A 58 30.82 6.71 -6.66
N GLU A 59 30.46 6.44 -7.92
CA GLU A 59 31.42 6.43 -9.02
C GLU A 59 31.55 7.84 -9.59
N ARG A 60 32.78 8.36 -9.58
CA ARG A 60 33.05 9.73 -10.03
C ARG A 60 33.34 9.71 -11.53
N SER A 61 32.37 10.15 -12.33
CA SER A 61 32.66 10.56 -13.71
C SER A 61 33.12 12.03 -13.71
N PRO A 62 33.81 12.52 -14.76
CA PRO A 62 34.41 13.86 -14.75
C PRO A 62 33.41 15.00 -14.54
N ASP A 63 32.11 14.80 -14.82
CA ASP A 63 31.07 15.84 -14.71
C ASP A 63 29.84 15.42 -13.86
N HIS A 64 29.72 14.15 -13.42
CA HIS A 64 28.57 13.65 -12.64
C HIS A 64 28.96 12.63 -11.54
N LEU A 65 28.12 12.53 -10.50
CA LEU A 65 28.24 11.54 -9.42
C LEU A 65 27.21 10.43 -9.67
N LEU A 66 27.65 9.21 -10.01
CA LEU A 66 26.78 8.06 -10.26
C LEU A 66 26.71 7.17 -9.01
N LEU A 67 25.57 6.51 -8.77
CA LEU A 67 25.36 5.62 -7.62
C LEU A 67 25.14 4.17 -8.06
N ASN A 68 26.20 3.36 -7.92
CA ASN A 68 26.24 1.89 -8.04
C ASN A 68 25.78 1.29 -9.39
N HIS A 69 26.73 0.93 -10.29
CA HIS A 69 26.45 0.13 -11.49
C HIS A 69 27.17 -1.23 -11.43
N SER A 70 26.54 -2.23 -10.80
CA SER A 70 27.08 -3.61 -10.77
C SER A 70 26.03 -4.70 -11.05
N PHE A 71 24.93 -4.42 -11.76
CA PHE A 71 23.98 -5.50 -12.12
C PHE A 71 23.35 -5.31 -13.50
N ARG A 72 23.33 -6.41 -14.25
CA ARG A 72 22.82 -6.56 -15.62
C ARG A 72 21.29 -6.59 -15.59
N VAL A 73 20.62 -5.59 -16.16
CA VAL A 73 19.18 -5.63 -16.46
C VAL A 73 18.99 -5.43 -17.95
N LEU A 74 18.38 -6.41 -18.60
CA LEU A 74 18.11 -6.42 -20.04
C LEU A 74 17.02 -5.39 -20.36
N ALA A 75 17.39 -4.13 -20.57
CA ALA A 75 16.49 -3.13 -21.14
C ALA A 75 17.20 -1.90 -21.71
N ASP A 76 18.30 -2.04 -22.47
CA ASP A 76 18.57 -1.05 -23.52
C ASP A 76 19.26 -1.66 -24.76
N SER A 77 19.16 -0.98 -25.90
CA SER A 77 19.40 -1.56 -27.24
C SER A 77 20.86 -1.86 -27.64
N GLY A 78 21.78 -1.93 -26.68
CA GLY A 78 23.19 -2.27 -26.90
C GLY A 78 24.00 -1.24 -27.71
N THR A 79 25.32 -1.39 -27.71
CA THR A 79 26.25 -0.58 -28.51
C THR A 79 26.94 -1.47 -29.54
N GLU A 80 26.92 -1.06 -30.81
CA GLU A 80 27.52 -1.80 -31.92
C GLU A 80 28.75 -1.07 -32.44
N ILE A 81 29.91 -1.73 -32.36
CA ILE A 81 31.21 -1.16 -32.70
C ILE A 81 31.78 -1.90 -33.92
N ALA A 82 31.85 -1.21 -35.06
CA ALA A 82 32.49 -1.72 -36.26
C ALA A 82 33.91 -1.17 -36.40
N ILE A 83 34.89 -2.06 -36.39
CA ILE A 83 36.31 -1.73 -36.56
C ILE A 83 36.67 -1.94 -38.04
N VAL A 84 37.17 -0.88 -38.68
CA VAL A 84 37.62 -0.89 -40.08
C VAL A 84 39.14 -0.81 -40.08
N LEU A 85 39.79 -1.94 -40.34
CA LEU A 85 41.24 -2.09 -40.32
C LEU A 85 41.80 -2.00 -41.74
N ASP A 86 42.68 -1.04 -41.97
CA ASP A 86 43.48 -0.96 -43.18
C ASP A 86 44.57 -2.04 -43.15
N GLY A 87 44.49 -2.94 -44.12
CA GLY A 87 45.49 -3.97 -44.41
C GLY A 87 46.07 -3.80 -45.80
N SER A 88 46.06 -2.60 -46.36
CA SER A 88 46.58 -2.29 -47.70
C SER A 88 48.11 -2.37 -47.78
N GLY A 89 48.66 -2.16 -48.98
CA GLY A 89 50.09 -2.22 -49.23
C GLY A 89 50.87 -0.96 -48.81
N SER A 90 50.19 0.11 -48.40
CA SER A 90 50.82 1.33 -47.87
C SER A 90 51.25 1.18 -46.41
N ILE A 91 50.64 0.25 -45.68
CA ILE A 91 50.96 -0.04 -44.28
C ILE A 91 52.11 -1.03 -44.19
N ASP A 92 53.19 -0.61 -43.53
CA ASP A 92 54.33 -1.46 -43.22
C ASP A 92 53.89 -2.63 -42.31
N PRO A 93 54.40 -3.88 -42.48
CA PRO A 93 53.98 -5.03 -41.68
C PRO A 93 54.09 -4.82 -40.15
N GLU A 94 55.10 -4.05 -39.71
CA GLU A 94 55.25 -3.69 -38.29
C GLU A 94 54.20 -2.71 -37.78
N ASP A 95 53.70 -1.82 -38.65
CA ASP A 95 52.60 -0.91 -38.34
C ASP A 95 51.26 -1.67 -38.32
N PHE A 96 51.09 -2.67 -39.19
CA PHE A 96 49.91 -3.55 -39.20
C PHE A 96 49.81 -4.37 -37.90
N GLU A 97 50.90 -4.96 -37.42
CA GLU A 97 50.92 -5.66 -36.14
C GLU A 97 50.66 -4.72 -34.95
N ARG A 98 51.12 -3.46 -35.01
CA ARG A 98 50.77 -2.45 -34.01
C ARG A 98 49.28 -2.11 -34.01
N ALA A 99 48.64 -2.02 -35.18
CA ALA A 99 47.20 -1.81 -35.30
C ALA A 99 46.40 -3.00 -34.74
N LYS A 100 46.81 -4.25 -35.02
CA LYS A 100 46.22 -5.45 -34.42
C LYS A 100 46.34 -5.47 -32.91
N ALA A 101 47.52 -5.14 -32.37
CA ALA A 101 47.73 -5.07 -30.93
C ALA A 101 46.86 -4.00 -30.26
N PHE A 102 46.68 -2.84 -30.92
CA PHE A 102 45.77 -1.80 -30.48
C PHE A 102 44.33 -2.29 -30.42
N ILE A 103 43.83 -2.91 -31.50
CA ILE A 103 42.48 -3.48 -31.57
C ILE A 103 42.27 -4.53 -30.47
N TYR A 104 43.22 -5.45 -30.29
CA TYR A 104 43.16 -6.48 -29.26
C TYR A 104 43.03 -5.87 -27.86
N ASN A 105 43.88 -4.89 -27.53
CA ASN A 105 43.87 -4.24 -26.22
C ASN A 105 42.60 -3.41 -26.01
N MET A 106 42.12 -2.72 -27.05
CA MET A 106 40.86 -2.00 -27.02
C MET A 106 39.70 -2.95 -26.76
N MET A 107 39.52 -3.99 -27.60
CA MET A 107 38.44 -4.97 -27.44
C MET A 107 38.50 -5.66 -26.08
N LYS A 108 39.70 -6.03 -25.60
CA LYS A 108 39.87 -6.61 -24.26
C LYS A 108 39.40 -5.67 -23.16
N ALA A 109 39.80 -4.40 -23.21
CA ALA A 109 39.38 -3.39 -22.23
C ALA A 109 37.86 -3.15 -22.28
N PHE A 110 37.24 -3.22 -23.47
CA PHE A 110 35.79 -3.10 -23.63
C PHE A 110 35.04 -4.34 -23.14
N TYR A 111 35.48 -5.56 -23.45
CA TYR A 111 34.84 -6.77 -22.92
C TYR A 111 34.91 -6.86 -21.39
N GLU A 112 35.91 -6.23 -20.76
CA GLU A 112 36.01 -6.13 -19.30
C GLU A 112 35.08 -5.05 -18.69
N LYS A 113 34.67 -4.04 -19.46
CA LYS A 113 33.98 -2.82 -18.94
C LYS A 113 32.60 -2.53 -19.54
N CYS A 114 32.30 -3.00 -20.75
CA CYS A 114 31.05 -2.77 -21.48
C CYS A 114 30.36 -4.10 -21.75
N PHE A 115 29.28 -4.36 -21.01
CA PHE A 115 28.59 -5.66 -21.02
C PHE A 115 27.54 -5.82 -22.14
N GLU A 116 27.27 -4.76 -22.91
CA GLU A 116 26.33 -4.71 -24.04
C GLU A 116 26.99 -4.17 -25.33
N CYS A 117 28.32 -4.32 -25.46
CA CYS A 117 29.06 -3.92 -26.66
C CYS A 117 29.27 -5.13 -27.60
N ASP A 118 28.68 -5.07 -28.80
CA ASP A 118 28.93 -6.02 -29.89
C ASP A 118 29.97 -5.44 -30.86
N PHE A 119 30.98 -6.22 -31.16
CA PHE A 119 32.06 -5.89 -32.08
C PHE A 119 31.91 -6.58 -33.44
N ALA A 120 32.24 -5.86 -34.50
CA ALA A 120 32.52 -6.41 -35.81
C ALA A 120 33.87 -5.89 -36.29
N LEU A 121 34.59 -6.68 -37.10
CA LEU A 121 35.85 -6.24 -37.68
C LEU A 121 35.88 -6.53 -39.17
N VAL A 122 36.15 -5.47 -39.94
CA VAL A 122 36.30 -5.51 -41.38
C VAL A 122 37.71 -5.06 -41.72
N GLN A 123 38.46 -5.90 -42.42
CA GLN A 123 39.75 -5.55 -42.99
C GLN A 123 39.58 -5.19 -44.48
N TYR A 124 40.37 -4.25 -44.99
CA TYR A 124 40.41 -3.95 -46.42
C TYR A 124 41.84 -3.86 -46.99
N GLY A 125 41.97 -4.17 -48.28
CA GLY A 125 43.21 -4.15 -49.06
C GLY A 125 42.91 -4.45 -50.53
N SER A 126 43.52 -5.50 -51.10
CA SER A 126 43.11 -6.07 -52.40
C SER A 126 41.60 -6.33 -52.47
N ASP A 127 41.06 -6.86 -51.38
CA ASP A 127 39.65 -7.20 -51.16
C ASP A 127 39.15 -6.59 -49.84
N ILE A 128 37.83 -6.60 -49.63
CA ILE A 128 37.21 -6.22 -48.35
C ILE A 128 36.72 -7.50 -47.69
N ARG A 129 37.19 -7.78 -46.48
CA ARG A 129 36.91 -9.02 -45.75
C ARG A 129 36.37 -8.70 -44.36
N THR A 130 35.16 -9.18 -44.05
CA THR A 130 34.66 -9.24 -42.68
C THR A 130 35.38 -10.38 -41.96
N GLU A 131 36.22 -10.07 -40.98
CA GLU A 131 36.95 -11.08 -40.19
C GLU A 131 36.03 -11.74 -39.16
N PHE A 132 35.08 -10.98 -38.61
CA PHE A 132 33.94 -11.46 -37.82
C PHE A 132 32.84 -10.37 -37.78
N ASN A 133 31.59 -10.80 -37.61
CA ASN A 133 30.41 -9.92 -37.60
C ASN A 133 29.93 -9.63 -36.16
N LEU A 134 28.86 -8.83 -36.03
CA LEU A 134 28.26 -8.50 -34.73
C LEU A 134 27.74 -9.76 -34.01
N GLN A 135 27.21 -10.74 -34.74
CA GLN A 135 26.68 -11.98 -34.17
C GLN A 135 27.76 -12.88 -33.59
N ASP A 136 29.03 -12.71 -33.96
CA ASP A 136 30.16 -13.48 -33.41
C ASP A 136 30.61 -12.96 -32.04
N SER A 137 30.14 -11.79 -31.61
CA SER A 137 30.59 -11.11 -30.38
C SER A 137 30.19 -11.77 -29.07
N TRP A 138 29.30 -12.77 -29.10
CA TRP A 138 28.97 -13.55 -27.90
C TRP A 138 30.18 -14.30 -27.31
N ASN A 139 31.24 -14.55 -28.12
CA ASN A 139 32.44 -15.25 -27.69
C ASN A 139 33.69 -14.35 -27.76
N ALA A 140 33.87 -13.53 -26.73
CA ALA A 140 34.98 -12.59 -26.60
C ALA A 140 36.37 -13.24 -26.79
N ASN A 141 36.58 -14.46 -26.28
CA ASN A 141 37.87 -15.14 -26.44
C ASN A 141 38.13 -15.53 -27.90
N ALA A 142 37.10 -15.99 -28.62
CA ALA A 142 37.23 -16.35 -30.04
C ALA A 142 37.47 -15.12 -30.92
N THR A 143 36.73 -14.02 -30.70
CA THR A 143 36.94 -12.78 -31.47
C THR A 143 38.31 -12.16 -31.20
N LEU A 144 38.78 -12.15 -29.95
CA LEU A 144 40.14 -11.70 -29.59
C LEU A 144 41.24 -12.56 -30.23
N GLN A 145 41.06 -13.88 -30.30
CA GLN A 145 42.00 -14.75 -31.02
C GLN A 145 41.94 -14.52 -32.53
N ASN A 146 40.76 -14.30 -33.10
CA ASN A 146 40.60 -13.98 -34.51
C ASN A 146 41.40 -12.72 -34.86
N VAL A 147 41.35 -11.66 -34.04
CA VAL A 147 42.16 -10.43 -34.23
C VAL A 147 43.65 -10.75 -34.36
N GLN A 148 44.20 -11.60 -33.49
CA GLN A 148 45.62 -11.95 -33.53
C GLN A 148 46.01 -12.74 -34.78
N ASN A 149 45.08 -13.53 -35.31
CA ASN A 149 45.29 -14.38 -36.49
C ASN A 149 45.03 -13.66 -37.82
N ILE A 150 44.62 -12.39 -37.81
CA ILE A 150 44.40 -11.61 -39.04
C ILE A 150 45.71 -11.48 -39.81
N THR A 151 45.66 -11.82 -41.09
CA THR A 151 46.74 -11.64 -42.07
C THR A 151 46.48 -10.41 -42.94
N GLN A 152 47.51 -9.61 -43.18
CA GLN A 152 47.45 -8.42 -44.03
C GLN A 152 47.13 -8.79 -45.49
N LEU A 153 46.21 -8.06 -46.13
CA LEU A 153 45.77 -8.30 -47.52
C LEU A 153 46.72 -7.68 -48.58
N CYS A 154 47.41 -6.60 -48.22
CA CYS A 154 48.29 -5.78 -49.05
C CYS A 154 47.59 -5.12 -50.26
N ASN A 155 48.40 -4.49 -51.12
CA ASN A 155 48.03 -3.90 -52.42
C ASN A 155 47.35 -2.53 -52.35
N VAL A 156 46.02 -2.44 -52.47
CA VAL A 156 45.27 -1.18 -52.69
C VAL A 156 44.57 -0.68 -51.42
N THR A 157 44.25 0.62 -51.36
CA THR A 157 43.70 1.29 -50.17
C THR A 157 42.27 1.73 -50.45
N LYS A 158 41.32 0.83 -50.19
CA LYS A 158 39.87 0.94 -50.47
C LYS A 158 39.04 1.46 -49.29
N THR A 159 39.43 2.59 -48.71
CA THR A 159 38.80 3.16 -47.50
C THR A 159 37.32 3.45 -47.66
N ALA A 160 36.91 4.12 -48.75
CA ALA A 160 35.52 4.51 -48.99
C ALA A 160 34.63 3.28 -49.23
N SER A 161 35.11 2.32 -50.02
CA SER A 161 34.41 1.06 -50.25
C SER A 161 34.28 0.22 -48.97
N ALA A 162 35.29 0.21 -48.10
CA ALA A 162 35.25 -0.52 -46.82
C ALA A 162 34.22 0.08 -45.85
N ILE A 163 34.16 1.40 -45.74
CA ILE A 163 33.15 2.11 -44.94
C ILE A 163 31.74 1.81 -45.48
N GLN A 164 31.56 1.82 -46.81
CA GLN A 164 30.29 1.46 -47.42
C GLN A 164 29.88 0.00 -47.13
N HIS A 165 30.84 -0.93 -47.13
CA HIS A 165 30.58 -2.33 -46.75
C HIS A 165 30.09 -2.47 -45.30
N VAL A 166 30.61 -1.68 -44.36
CA VAL A 166 30.11 -1.66 -42.98
C VAL A 166 28.65 -1.20 -42.94
N LEU A 167 28.29 -0.15 -43.67
CA LEU A 167 26.91 0.35 -43.73
C LEU A 167 25.93 -0.68 -44.33
N ASP A 168 26.37 -1.43 -45.34
CA ASP A 168 25.48 -2.33 -46.07
C ASP A 168 25.42 -3.74 -45.48
N SER A 169 26.49 -4.20 -44.84
CA SER A 169 26.65 -5.60 -44.40
C SER A 169 26.79 -5.78 -42.89
N ILE A 170 27.22 -4.76 -42.14
CA ILE A 170 27.41 -4.86 -40.68
C ILE A 170 26.26 -4.16 -39.96
N PHE A 171 26.07 -2.85 -40.19
CA PHE A 171 24.98 -2.07 -39.60
C PHE A 171 23.65 -2.23 -40.38
N ASN A 172 23.34 -3.47 -40.72
CA ASN A 172 22.13 -3.86 -41.44
C ASN A 172 21.28 -4.77 -40.55
N GLU A 173 20.01 -4.39 -40.34
CA GLU A 173 19.07 -5.13 -39.49
C GLU A 173 18.89 -6.59 -39.94
N SER A 174 18.96 -6.85 -41.24
CA SER A 174 18.88 -8.21 -41.80
C SER A 174 20.10 -9.09 -41.50
N GLN A 175 21.21 -8.49 -41.05
CA GLN A 175 22.46 -9.16 -40.69
C GLN A 175 22.72 -9.14 -39.17
N GLY A 176 21.71 -8.79 -38.37
CA GLY A 176 21.76 -8.87 -36.91
C GLY A 176 22.03 -7.55 -36.19
N SER A 177 22.19 -6.44 -36.91
CA SER A 177 22.27 -5.10 -36.29
C SER A 177 20.91 -4.67 -35.73
N GLN A 178 20.90 -4.04 -34.56
CA GLN A 178 19.71 -3.55 -33.91
C GLN A 178 19.40 -2.12 -34.36
N LYS A 179 18.12 -1.85 -34.64
CA LYS A 179 17.67 -0.54 -35.12
C LYS A 179 17.99 0.60 -34.17
N ASN A 180 17.84 0.37 -32.86
CA ASN A 180 17.99 1.39 -31.83
C ASN A 180 19.41 1.42 -31.20
N ALA A 181 20.26 0.44 -31.49
CA ALA A 181 21.63 0.40 -30.97
C ALA A 181 22.42 1.66 -31.36
N ALA A 182 23.23 2.15 -30.41
CA ALA A 182 24.25 3.16 -30.67
C ALA A 182 25.33 2.57 -31.60
N LYS A 183 25.61 3.23 -32.73
CA LYS A 183 26.54 2.73 -33.76
C LYS A 183 27.81 3.53 -33.76
N ILE A 184 28.94 2.84 -33.57
CA ILE A 184 30.27 3.43 -33.54
C ILE A 184 31.13 2.77 -34.62
N MET A 185 31.84 3.58 -35.39
CA MET A 185 32.79 3.11 -36.39
C MET A 185 34.20 3.57 -36.02
N VAL A 186 35.15 2.65 -35.90
CA VAL A 186 36.55 2.94 -35.62
C VAL A 186 37.39 2.58 -36.82
N VAL A 187 37.91 3.57 -37.54
CA VAL A 187 38.69 3.39 -38.77
C VAL A 187 40.17 3.55 -38.47
N LEU A 188 40.96 2.50 -38.68
CA LEU A 188 42.41 2.50 -38.55
C LEU A 188 43.02 2.49 -39.95
N THR A 189 43.70 3.57 -40.36
CA THR A 189 44.30 3.70 -41.70
C THR A 189 45.53 4.59 -41.69
N ASP A 190 46.46 4.40 -42.63
CA ASP A 190 47.57 5.35 -42.85
C ASP A 190 47.19 6.53 -43.75
N GLY A 191 45.94 6.55 -44.25
CA GLY A 191 45.39 7.54 -45.16
C GLY A 191 45.97 7.46 -46.57
N GLU A 192 45.38 8.21 -47.51
CA GLU A 192 45.68 8.17 -48.95
C GLU A 192 45.01 7.01 -49.69
N ILE A 193 43.69 7.11 -49.86
CA ILE A 193 42.91 6.26 -50.77
C ILE A 193 43.64 6.03 -52.11
N PHE A 194 43.82 4.76 -52.47
CA PHE A 194 44.51 4.33 -53.68
C PHE A 194 43.71 3.26 -54.40
N LEU A 195 43.28 3.55 -55.64
CA LEU A 195 42.46 2.68 -56.49
C LEU A 195 41.12 2.22 -55.87
N ASP A 196 40.52 3.06 -55.04
CA ASP A 196 39.15 2.85 -54.56
C ASP A 196 38.12 3.28 -55.64
N PRO A 197 37.18 2.42 -56.03
CA PRO A 197 36.11 2.78 -56.96
C PRO A 197 35.10 3.78 -56.38
N MET A 198 35.04 3.95 -55.06
CA MET A 198 34.11 4.85 -54.39
C MET A 198 34.78 6.15 -53.94
N ASN A 199 33.99 7.22 -53.88
CA ASN A 199 34.43 8.51 -53.36
C ASN A 199 34.05 8.65 -51.88
N LEU A 200 35.04 8.92 -51.02
CA LEU A 200 34.85 9.04 -49.57
C LEU A 200 33.80 10.09 -49.19
N THR A 201 33.83 11.26 -49.82
CA THR A 201 32.88 12.35 -49.54
C THR A 201 31.44 11.92 -49.82
N THR A 202 31.21 11.09 -50.83
CA THR A 202 29.88 10.56 -51.14
C THR A 202 29.40 9.57 -50.08
N VAL A 203 30.29 8.71 -49.58
CA VAL A 203 29.97 7.71 -48.55
C VAL A 203 29.69 8.38 -47.20
N ILE A 204 30.52 9.34 -46.78
CA ILE A 204 30.34 10.07 -45.52
C ILE A 204 29.04 10.89 -45.50
N ASN A 205 28.64 11.48 -46.63
CA ASN A 205 27.39 12.24 -46.75
C ASN A 205 26.14 11.36 -47.00
N SER A 206 26.27 10.04 -46.98
CA SER A 206 25.14 9.11 -47.16
C SER A 206 24.14 9.22 -46.00
N PRO A 207 22.82 9.13 -46.25
CA PRO A 207 21.81 9.06 -45.19
C PRO A 207 22.02 7.89 -44.22
N LYS A 208 22.61 6.79 -44.69
CA LYS A 208 22.95 5.63 -43.84
C LYS A 208 24.06 5.94 -42.81
N MET A 209 24.85 7.00 -43.06
CA MET A 209 25.88 7.48 -42.13
C MET A 209 25.30 8.32 -40.99
N ALA A 210 24.00 8.69 -41.08
CA ALA A 210 23.33 9.44 -40.02
C ALA A 210 23.29 8.61 -38.73
N ARG A 211 23.64 9.24 -37.60
CA ARG A 211 23.70 8.63 -36.25
C ARG A 211 24.79 7.54 -36.07
N ILE A 212 25.83 7.54 -36.90
CA ILE A 212 27.04 6.74 -36.66
C ILE A 212 28.15 7.67 -36.19
N ASP A 213 28.67 7.40 -34.99
CA ASP A 213 29.81 8.14 -34.44
C ASP A 213 31.13 7.53 -34.94
N ARG A 214 32.01 8.33 -35.55
CA ARG A 214 33.17 7.84 -36.30
C ARG A 214 34.47 8.32 -35.68
N TYR A 215 35.37 7.39 -35.45
CA TYR A 215 36.71 7.62 -34.94
C TYR A 215 37.73 7.27 -36.00
N ALA A 216 38.68 8.16 -36.26
CA ALA A 216 39.76 7.93 -37.21
C ALA A 216 41.08 7.81 -36.43
N ILE A 217 41.78 6.70 -36.63
CA ILE A 217 43.05 6.40 -35.97
C ILE A 217 44.12 6.25 -37.05
N GLY A 218 44.99 7.25 -37.14
CA GLY A 218 46.09 7.25 -38.11
C GLY A 218 47.20 6.28 -37.71
N VAL A 219 47.53 5.38 -38.63
CA VAL A 219 48.59 4.37 -38.52
C VAL A 219 49.87 4.88 -39.20
N GLY A 220 51.05 4.56 -38.66
CA GLY A 220 52.33 4.89 -39.29
C GLY A 220 52.54 6.38 -39.58
N LYS A 221 52.70 6.74 -40.86
CA LYS A 221 53.02 8.10 -41.33
C LYS A 221 51.80 8.97 -41.65
N ALA A 222 50.58 8.56 -41.30
CA ALA A 222 49.35 9.27 -41.66
C ALA A 222 49.33 10.75 -41.31
N PHE A 223 49.88 11.12 -40.15
CA PHE A 223 49.91 12.51 -39.70
C PHE A 223 51.03 13.36 -40.30
N ASN A 224 51.96 12.74 -41.04
CA ASN A 224 53.09 13.43 -41.66
C ASN A 224 52.78 13.87 -43.09
N LYS A 225 51.67 13.39 -43.68
CA LYS A 225 51.24 13.73 -45.04
C LYS A 225 49.96 14.59 -44.97
N PRO A 226 49.92 15.75 -45.65
CA PRO A 226 48.75 16.64 -45.57
C PRO A 226 47.48 16.02 -46.15
N ASN A 227 47.61 15.24 -47.24
CA ASN A 227 46.45 14.60 -47.87
C ASN A 227 45.85 13.50 -46.99
N ALA A 228 46.70 12.65 -46.39
CA ALA A 228 46.28 11.63 -45.42
C ALA A 228 45.58 12.25 -44.21
N LEU A 229 46.09 13.37 -43.68
CA LEU A 229 45.47 14.07 -42.56
C LEU A 229 44.10 14.65 -42.92
N SER A 230 43.95 15.22 -44.13
CA SER A 230 42.65 15.69 -44.62
C SER A 230 41.64 14.55 -44.78
N GLU A 231 42.09 13.36 -45.18
CA GLU A 231 41.24 12.18 -45.28
C GLU A 231 40.77 11.69 -43.91
N LEU A 232 41.68 11.58 -42.94
CA LEU A 232 41.34 11.18 -41.57
C LEU A 232 40.33 12.13 -40.92
N ARG A 233 40.48 13.43 -41.13
CA ARG A 233 39.52 14.46 -40.68
C ARG A 233 38.15 14.30 -41.31
N LEU A 234 38.09 13.90 -42.59
CA LEU A 234 36.82 13.67 -43.27
C LEU A 234 36.10 12.42 -42.74
N ILE A 235 36.86 11.43 -42.27
CA ILE A 235 36.31 10.19 -41.68
C ILE A 235 35.77 10.45 -40.27
N ALA A 236 36.54 11.15 -39.43
CA ALA A 236 36.17 11.43 -38.04
C ALA A 236 34.88 12.25 -37.91
N SER A 237 34.15 12.06 -36.81
CA SER A 237 33.09 12.99 -36.39
C SER A 237 33.72 14.26 -35.81
N ASP A 238 33.01 15.40 -35.90
CA ASP A 238 33.38 16.61 -35.16
C ASP A 238 33.15 16.43 -33.64
N PRO A 239 33.99 17.02 -32.76
CA PRO A 239 35.23 17.74 -33.08
C PRO A 239 36.44 16.80 -33.24
N ASP A 240 37.41 17.20 -34.06
CA ASP A 240 38.65 16.45 -34.36
C ASP A 240 39.40 16.03 -33.08
N GLU A 241 39.45 16.91 -32.06
CA GLU A 241 40.24 16.69 -30.84
C GLU A 241 39.82 15.45 -30.04
N SER A 242 38.57 14.98 -30.21
CA SER A 242 38.04 13.79 -29.53
C SER A 242 37.79 12.59 -30.44
N HIS A 243 37.95 12.70 -31.75
CA HIS A 243 37.67 11.62 -32.71
C HIS A 243 38.85 11.24 -33.62
N LEU A 244 39.94 12.00 -33.58
CA LEU A 244 41.14 11.77 -34.40
C LEU A 244 42.36 11.44 -33.53
N PHE A 245 42.91 10.24 -33.70
CA PHE A 245 43.99 9.71 -32.84
C PHE A 245 45.15 9.09 -33.61
N ARG A 246 46.30 8.90 -32.92
CA ARG A 246 47.47 8.15 -33.43
C ARG A 246 47.54 6.77 -32.76
N VAL A 247 47.86 5.72 -33.50
CA VAL A 247 48.00 4.35 -32.95
C VAL A 247 49.05 4.25 -31.83
N THR A 248 50.10 5.07 -31.86
CA THR A 248 51.16 5.07 -30.85
C THR A 248 50.79 5.78 -29.54
N ASN A 249 49.64 6.47 -29.50
CA ASN A 249 49.21 7.20 -28.34
C ASN A 249 48.34 6.31 -27.45
N TYR A 250 48.93 5.53 -26.54
CA TYR A 250 48.15 4.70 -25.60
C TYR A 250 47.24 5.53 -24.68
N SER A 251 47.59 6.78 -24.35
CA SER A 251 46.67 7.70 -23.64
C SER A 251 45.45 8.14 -24.48
N ALA A 252 45.50 7.98 -25.80
CA ALA A 252 44.32 8.13 -26.64
C ALA A 252 43.33 6.96 -26.48
N LEU A 253 43.80 5.78 -26.02
CA LEU A 253 42.90 4.69 -25.65
C LEU A 253 42.10 5.06 -24.41
N ASP A 254 42.72 5.69 -23.40
CA ASP A 254 42.02 6.22 -22.23
C ASP A 254 41.03 7.33 -22.60
N GLY A 255 41.42 8.23 -23.52
CA GLY A 255 40.54 9.29 -24.03
C GLY A 255 39.37 8.77 -24.87
N LEU A 256 39.59 7.76 -25.72
CA LEU A 256 38.56 7.07 -26.49
C LEU A 256 37.62 6.28 -25.56
N LEU A 257 38.18 5.54 -24.60
CA LEU A 257 37.42 4.82 -23.57
C LEU A 257 36.60 5.79 -22.73
N SER A 258 37.16 6.91 -22.28
CA SER A 258 36.44 7.90 -21.47
C SER A 258 35.35 8.61 -22.25
N THR A 259 35.61 8.96 -23.52
CA THR A 259 34.62 9.64 -24.38
C THR A 259 33.51 8.69 -24.81
N LEU A 260 33.84 7.44 -25.12
CA LEU A 260 32.85 6.40 -25.41
C LEU A 260 32.05 6.02 -24.16
N GLN A 261 32.68 5.90 -22.98
CA GLN A 261 31.96 5.76 -21.71
C GLN A 261 31.04 6.96 -21.47
N GLN A 262 31.50 8.19 -21.67
CA GLN A 262 30.69 9.39 -21.52
C GLN A 262 29.53 9.44 -22.52
N LYS A 263 29.70 9.03 -23.79
CA LYS A 263 28.63 9.03 -24.80
C LYS A 263 27.66 7.86 -24.68
N ILE A 264 28.11 6.72 -24.16
CA ILE A 264 27.26 5.59 -23.80
C ILE A 264 26.43 5.92 -22.54
N ILE A 265 26.91 6.84 -21.68
CA ILE A 265 26.27 7.24 -20.41
C ILE A 265 25.54 8.60 -20.51
N ALA A 266 25.79 9.41 -21.54
CA ALA A 266 25.21 10.75 -21.70
C ALA A 266 24.31 10.86 -22.94
N ILE A 267 23.12 10.29 -22.85
CA ILE A 267 21.92 10.94 -23.38
C ILE A 267 20.93 10.93 -22.24
N GLU A 268 20.84 12.00 -21.46
CA GLU A 268 19.64 12.35 -20.68
C GLU A 268 19.85 13.66 -19.91
N GLY A 269 19.19 14.71 -20.37
CA GLY A 269 19.32 16.03 -19.75
C GLY A 269 18.75 17.18 -20.57
N THR A 270 18.33 16.94 -21.82
CA THR A 270 17.57 17.93 -22.61
C THR A 270 16.24 17.32 -23.05
N ALA A 271 15.20 17.60 -22.29
CA ALA A 271 13.78 17.47 -22.64
C ALA A 271 13.46 16.27 -23.57
N GLY A 272 13.48 15.04 -23.04
CA GLY A 272 13.17 13.85 -23.84
C GLY A 272 13.10 12.53 -23.09
N ASP A 273 14.18 12.11 -22.43
CA ASP A 273 14.35 10.72 -21.98
C ASP A 273 14.45 10.58 -20.43
N VAL A 274 14.21 9.35 -19.92
CA VAL A 274 13.83 8.99 -18.54
C VAL A 274 14.96 8.18 -17.90
N THR A 275 15.51 8.62 -16.76
CA THR A 275 16.60 7.90 -16.06
C THR A 275 16.20 6.47 -15.74
N GLU A 276 16.88 5.47 -16.33
CA GLU A 276 16.50 4.06 -16.19
C GLU A 276 17.17 3.41 -14.98
N TYR A 277 18.51 3.37 -14.91
CA TYR A 277 19.25 2.65 -13.86
C TYR A 277 20.45 3.41 -13.27
N GLU A 278 20.81 4.58 -13.81
CA GLU A 278 21.99 5.37 -13.45
C GLU A 278 21.99 5.78 -11.97
N LEU A 279 20.78 5.94 -11.41
CA LEU A 279 20.53 6.30 -10.01
C LEU A 279 19.83 5.17 -9.26
N ALA A 280 19.88 3.93 -9.75
CA ALA A 280 19.10 2.81 -9.22
C ALA A 280 19.29 2.58 -7.72
N GLN A 281 20.47 2.89 -7.16
CA GLN A 281 20.81 2.63 -5.76
C GLN A 281 20.53 1.18 -5.37
N THR A 282 20.91 0.25 -6.25
CA THR A 282 20.73 -1.18 -6.02
C THR A 282 21.39 -1.59 -4.71
N GLY A 283 20.68 -2.39 -3.91
CA GLY A 283 21.12 -2.77 -2.57
C GLY A 283 20.56 -1.89 -1.47
N PHE A 284 19.64 -0.97 -1.78
CA PHE A 284 18.97 -0.13 -0.78
C PHE A 284 18.27 -0.97 0.30
N SER A 285 17.67 -2.07 -0.14
CA SER A 285 17.15 -3.13 0.70
C SER A 285 17.57 -4.48 0.10
N ALA A 286 17.67 -5.51 0.93
CA ALA A 286 18.05 -6.85 0.48
C ALA A 286 17.43 -7.92 1.38
N GLN A 287 17.08 -9.06 0.79
CA GLN A 287 16.58 -10.25 1.49
C GLN A 287 17.14 -11.50 0.82
N ILE A 288 17.71 -12.40 1.61
CA ILE A 288 18.14 -13.72 1.13
C ILE A 288 16.90 -14.60 1.02
N LEU A 289 16.73 -15.25 -0.13
CA LEU A 289 15.61 -16.15 -0.38
C LEU A 289 15.99 -17.59 -0.03
N ASP A 290 17.09 -18.04 -0.61
CA ASP A 290 17.61 -19.39 -0.47
C ASP A 290 19.12 -19.39 -0.77
N LYS A 291 19.71 -20.57 -0.99
CA LYS A 291 21.14 -20.72 -1.29
C LYS A 291 21.54 -20.21 -2.68
N GLN A 292 20.63 -19.80 -3.54
CA GLN A 292 20.85 -19.42 -4.95
C GLN A 292 20.31 -18.02 -5.29
N HIS A 293 19.25 -17.57 -4.62
CA HIS A 293 18.55 -16.35 -4.98
C HIS A 293 18.60 -15.28 -3.88
N ILE A 294 18.77 -14.03 -4.30
CA ILE A 294 18.75 -12.84 -3.45
C ILE A 294 17.77 -11.84 -4.06
N LEU A 295 16.93 -11.25 -3.23
CA LEU A 295 16.02 -10.17 -3.61
C LEU A 295 16.63 -8.84 -3.19
N VAL A 296 16.75 -7.88 -4.10
CA VAL A 296 17.45 -6.61 -3.86
C VAL A 296 16.64 -5.42 -4.37
N GLY A 297 16.39 -4.43 -3.52
CA GLY A 297 15.71 -3.19 -3.89
C GLY A 297 16.59 -2.23 -4.70
N ALA A 298 15.98 -1.55 -5.67
CA ALA A 298 16.59 -0.54 -6.52
C ALA A 298 15.66 0.69 -6.61
N VAL A 299 15.73 1.55 -5.58
CA VAL A 299 14.75 2.63 -5.34
C VAL A 299 14.78 3.75 -6.37
N GLY A 300 15.95 4.03 -6.97
CA GLY A 300 16.10 5.16 -7.89
C GLY A 300 15.96 4.78 -9.35
N ALA A 301 15.63 3.52 -9.67
CA ALA A 301 15.39 3.09 -11.03
C ALA A 301 14.16 3.78 -11.63
N TYR A 302 14.18 4.07 -12.94
CA TYR A 302 13.08 4.65 -13.70
C TYR A 302 12.49 5.93 -13.07
N ASP A 303 13.27 7.02 -13.01
CA ASP A 303 12.90 8.29 -12.34
C ASP A 303 12.37 8.06 -10.91
N TRP A 304 13.09 7.29 -10.10
CA TRP A 304 12.70 6.94 -8.73
C TRP A 304 11.32 6.27 -8.61
N SER A 305 10.77 5.73 -9.69
CA SER A 305 9.63 4.82 -9.56
C SER A 305 10.03 3.57 -8.78
N GLY A 306 11.27 3.13 -8.97
CA GLY A 306 11.93 2.06 -8.26
C GLY A 306 11.53 0.67 -8.75
N GLY A 307 12.14 -0.34 -8.15
CA GLY A 307 11.85 -1.74 -8.44
C GLY A 307 12.67 -2.68 -7.60
N VAL A 308 12.58 -3.97 -7.90
CA VAL A 308 13.28 -5.02 -7.18
C VAL A 308 13.95 -5.98 -8.16
N LEU A 309 15.19 -6.33 -7.88
CA LEU A 309 15.98 -7.29 -8.62
C LEU A 309 15.95 -8.64 -7.91
N LEU A 310 15.50 -9.66 -8.61
CA LEU A 310 15.70 -11.05 -8.23
C LEU A 310 17.00 -11.53 -8.86
N TYR A 311 18.05 -11.64 -8.05
CA TYR A 311 19.38 -12.04 -8.49
C TYR A 311 19.65 -13.50 -8.16
N ASP A 312 20.00 -14.28 -9.18
CA ASP A 312 20.56 -15.61 -9.05
C ASP A 312 22.08 -15.51 -9.06
N TRP A 313 22.73 -15.77 -7.93
CA TRP A 313 24.18 -15.63 -7.81
C TRP A 313 24.96 -16.82 -8.36
N VAL A 314 24.28 -17.94 -8.70
CA VAL A 314 24.86 -19.10 -9.38
C VAL A 314 24.91 -18.85 -10.88
N THR A 315 23.79 -18.46 -11.48
CA THR A 315 23.71 -18.18 -12.93
C THR A 315 24.17 -16.76 -13.29
N LYS A 316 24.31 -15.87 -12.30
CA LYS A 316 24.64 -14.45 -12.47
C LYS A 316 23.59 -13.68 -13.28
N ILE A 317 22.34 -14.13 -13.25
CA ILE A 317 21.21 -13.50 -13.95
C ILE A 317 20.38 -12.70 -12.95
N ALA A 318 20.04 -11.46 -13.29
CA ALA A 318 19.10 -10.64 -12.54
C ALA A 318 17.79 -10.46 -13.32
N THR A 319 16.66 -10.63 -12.65
CA THR A 319 15.33 -10.32 -13.20
C THR A 319 14.78 -9.10 -12.49
N PHE A 320 14.45 -8.05 -13.24
CA PHE A 320 13.88 -6.83 -12.67
C PHE A 320 12.36 -6.93 -12.60
N LEU A 321 11.82 -6.69 -11.41
CA LEU A 321 10.41 -6.69 -11.10
C LEU A 321 9.96 -5.25 -10.81
N ASN A 322 9.09 -4.73 -11.66
CA ASN A 322 8.52 -3.39 -11.53
C ASN A 322 6.98 -3.38 -11.71
N GLU A 323 6.42 -2.20 -11.50
CA GLU A 323 5.09 -1.87 -12.01
C GLU A 323 5.18 -1.71 -13.54
N SER A 324 4.18 -2.17 -14.29
CA SER A 324 4.27 -2.25 -15.76
C SER A 324 4.72 -0.92 -16.39
N LYS A 325 5.54 -0.98 -17.46
CA LYS A 325 6.09 0.18 -18.21
C LYS A 325 5.05 1.24 -18.65
N GLU A 326 3.76 0.96 -18.49
CA GLU A 326 2.62 1.77 -18.88
C GLU A 326 2.15 2.77 -17.80
N ALA A 327 2.61 2.63 -16.55
CA ALA A 327 2.17 3.50 -15.46
C ALA A 327 2.94 4.84 -15.43
N LYS A 328 2.51 5.79 -16.26
CA LYS A 328 2.96 7.20 -16.22
C LYS A 328 2.83 7.87 -14.84
N GLU A 329 2.09 7.25 -13.91
CA GLU A 329 1.81 7.72 -12.55
C GLU A 329 2.81 7.22 -11.48
N ALA A 330 3.78 6.38 -11.83
CA ALA A 330 4.65 5.70 -10.85
C ALA A 330 5.93 6.47 -10.46
N LYS A 331 6.20 7.66 -11.01
CA LYS A 331 7.44 8.42 -10.71
C LYS A 331 7.56 8.76 -9.22
N TYR A 332 8.79 8.73 -8.70
CA TYR A 332 9.10 9.04 -7.29
C TYR A 332 8.38 8.16 -6.25
N GLY A 333 8.02 6.93 -6.61
CA GLY A 333 7.37 5.97 -5.71
C GLY A 333 8.30 5.31 -4.69
N TYR A 334 9.60 5.20 -5.01
CA TYR A 334 10.63 4.52 -4.23
C TYR A 334 10.33 3.02 -4.03
N LEU A 335 9.81 2.35 -5.05
CA LEU A 335 9.59 0.91 -4.98
C LEU A 335 10.91 0.18 -4.73
N GLY A 336 10.89 -0.79 -3.81
CA GLY A 336 12.10 -1.48 -3.36
C GLY A 336 12.81 -0.79 -2.19
N TYR A 337 12.19 0.22 -1.56
CA TYR A 337 12.70 0.83 -0.33
C TYR A 337 12.83 -0.20 0.80
N SER A 338 11.87 -1.10 0.86
CA SER A 338 11.88 -2.29 1.70
C SER A 338 11.52 -3.51 0.84
N VAL A 339 12.06 -4.67 1.21
CA VAL A 339 11.74 -5.95 0.59
C VAL A 339 11.47 -6.99 1.66
N ALA A 340 10.55 -7.90 1.38
CA ALA A 340 10.25 -9.04 2.23
C ALA A 340 9.81 -10.24 1.38
N VAL A 341 9.79 -11.42 1.98
CA VAL A 341 9.52 -12.68 1.30
C VAL A 341 8.47 -13.43 2.07
N VAL A 342 7.43 -13.84 1.35
CA VAL A 342 6.31 -14.59 1.90
C VAL A 342 6.44 -16.01 1.40
N ASN A 343 6.59 -16.97 2.31
CA ASN A 343 6.63 -18.37 1.98
C ASN A 343 5.19 -18.91 1.98
N ALA A 344 4.70 -19.39 0.84
CA ALA A 344 3.34 -19.90 0.69
C ALA A 344 3.34 -21.26 0.00
N GLN A 345 2.22 -21.99 0.07
CA GLN A 345 2.07 -23.32 -0.55
C GLN A 345 2.37 -23.37 -2.05
N ASP A 346 2.10 -22.30 -2.78
CA ASP A 346 2.36 -22.19 -4.22
C ASP A 346 3.75 -21.59 -4.55
N GLY A 347 4.62 -21.49 -3.54
CA GLY A 347 6.00 -21.00 -3.65
C GLY A 347 6.20 -19.62 -3.02
N ALA A 348 7.45 -19.15 -3.03
CA ALA A 348 7.82 -17.85 -2.49
C ALA A 348 7.20 -16.68 -3.29
N TRP A 349 6.61 -15.72 -2.59
CA TRP A 349 6.15 -14.45 -3.15
C TRP A 349 7.07 -13.33 -2.69
N TYR A 350 7.34 -12.38 -3.59
CA TYR A 350 8.23 -11.26 -3.33
C TYR A 350 7.42 -10.03 -3.01
N VAL A 351 7.75 -9.34 -1.92
CA VAL A 351 7.02 -8.16 -1.45
C VAL A 351 7.96 -6.97 -1.47
N ALA A 352 7.48 -5.84 -1.95
CA ALA A 352 8.26 -4.61 -2.06
C ALA A 352 7.46 -3.39 -1.62
N GLY A 353 8.06 -2.56 -0.78
CA GLY A 353 7.47 -1.31 -0.34
C GLY A 353 7.84 -0.14 -1.24
N ALA A 354 6.87 0.77 -1.44
CA ALA A 354 7.00 2.02 -2.18
C ALA A 354 6.42 3.17 -1.34
N PRO A 355 7.13 3.63 -0.29
CA PRO A 355 6.56 4.50 0.74
C PRO A 355 6.22 5.92 0.28
N GLN A 356 6.71 6.36 -0.89
CA GLN A 356 6.40 7.68 -1.45
C GLN A 356 5.32 7.65 -2.53
N HIS A 357 4.87 6.47 -2.94
CA HIS A 357 3.87 6.35 -4.00
C HIS A 357 2.57 7.06 -3.63
N SER A 358 2.08 7.93 -4.52
CA SER A 358 0.91 8.79 -4.31
C SER A 358 0.93 9.55 -2.97
N MET A 359 2.12 9.80 -2.42
CA MET A 359 2.38 10.36 -1.09
C MET A 359 1.81 9.58 0.10
N THR A 360 0.94 8.58 -0.10
CA THR A 360 0.38 7.74 0.98
C THR A 360 1.23 6.50 1.25
N GLY A 361 1.98 6.05 0.23
CA GLY A 361 2.75 4.81 0.25
C GLY A 361 1.91 3.61 -0.17
N LYS A 362 2.58 2.59 -0.72
CA LYS A 362 1.97 1.29 -1.05
C LYS A 362 2.96 0.14 -0.87
N VAL A 363 2.43 -1.07 -0.89
CA VAL A 363 3.20 -2.31 -0.94
C VAL A 363 2.73 -3.15 -2.12
N LEU A 364 3.67 -3.64 -2.93
CA LEU A 364 3.41 -4.53 -4.06
C LEU A 364 3.82 -5.96 -3.70
N VAL A 365 2.94 -6.91 -4.00
CA VAL A 365 3.20 -8.34 -3.88
C VAL A 365 3.32 -8.93 -5.28
N PHE A 366 4.45 -9.56 -5.57
CA PHE A 366 4.77 -10.22 -6.83
C PHE A 366 4.75 -11.74 -6.66
N LYS A 367 3.92 -12.41 -7.44
CA LYS A 367 3.95 -13.87 -7.59
C LYS A 367 4.72 -14.29 -8.84
N LYS A 368 5.26 -15.51 -8.81
CA LYS A 368 5.95 -16.13 -9.96
C LYS A 368 5.02 -16.36 -11.16
N ASP A 369 3.71 -16.49 -10.94
CA ASP A 369 2.71 -16.65 -12.00
C ASP A 369 2.32 -15.33 -12.69
N GLY A 370 2.90 -14.20 -12.26
CA GLY A 370 2.62 -12.87 -12.78
C GLY A 370 1.47 -12.14 -12.08
N SER A 371 0.75 -12.80 -11.15
CA SER A 371 -0.29 -12.16 -10.34
C SER A 371 0.32 -11.10 -9.42
N LYS A 372 -0.37 -9.97 -9.27
CA LYS A 372 0.03 -8.86 -8.41
C LYS A 372 -1.08 -8.47 -7.46
N GLN A 373 -0.73 -8.12 -6.23
CA GLN A 373 -1.64 -7.48 -5.27
C GLN A 373 -1.00 -6.17 -4.77
N ILE A 374 -1.83 -5.14 -4.64
CA ILE A 374 -1.43 -3.83 -4.09
C ILE A 374 -2.08 -3.66 -2.72
N LEU A 375 -1.28 -3.32 -1.71
CA LEU A 375 -1.74 -2.86 -0.41
C LEU A 375 -1.51 -1.36 -0.34
N GLN A 376 -2.59 -0.57 -0.23
CA GLN A 376 -2.53 0.89 -0.27
C GLN A 376 -2.49 1.48 1.15
N GLY A 377 -1.61 2.45 1.37
CA GLY A 377 -1.60 3.28 2.58
C GLY A 377 -2.82 4.20 2.66
N ASP A 378 -3.31 4.46 3.87
CA ASP A 378 -4.53 5.25 4.14
C ASP A 378 -4.27 6.74 4.39
N GLN A 379 -3.02 7.13 4.69
CA GLN A 379 -2.68 8.49 5.09
C GLN A 379 -1.46 9.04 4.35
N VAL A 380 -1.61 10.28 3.85
CA VAL A 380 -0.55 11.04 3.16
C VAL A 380 0.61 11.32 4.12
N GLY A 381 1.83 11.10 3.66
CA GLY A 381 3.05 11.31 4.43
C GLY A 381 3.33 10.26 5.49
N SER A 382 2.47 9.22 5.63
CA SER A 382 2.64 8.17 6.65
C SER A 382 3.83 7.26 6.42
N TYR A 383 4.37 7.28 5.18
CA TYR A 383 5.49 6.45 4.75
C TYR A 383 5.17 4.94 4.82
N PHE A 384 3.91 4.58 4.55
CA PHE A 384 3.41 3.21 4.55
C PHE A 384 4.20 2.31 3.58
N GLY A 385 4.71 1.18 4.06
CA GLY A 385 5.55 0.29 3.27
C GLY A 385 7.04 0.60 3.38
N SER A 386 7.46 1.47 4.29
CA SER A 386 8.89 1.73 4.52
C SER A 386 9.62 0.60 5.26
N GLU A 387 8.87 -0.24 5.97
CA GLU A 387 9.37 -1.45 6.64
C GLU A 387 8.40 -2.60 6.38
N LEU A 388 8.94 -3.79 6.13
CA LEU A 388 8.18 -5.01 5.87
C LEU A 388 8.76 -6.17 6.69
N CYS A 389 7.90 -6.94 7.33
CA CYS A 389 8.31 -8.15 8.06
C CYS A 389 7.30 -9.26 7.81
N SER A 390 7.75 -10.37 7.22
CA SER A 390 6.98 -11.61 7.18
C SER A 390 7.13 -12.37 8.49
N VAL A 391 6.03 -12.97 8.97
CA VAL A 391 6.00 -13.71 10.23
C VAL A 391 5.24 -15.01 10.03
N ASP A 392 5.92 -16.13 10.27
CA ASP A 392 5.36 -17.47 10.47
C ASP A 392 5.18 -17.63 11.98
N VAL A 393 3.95 -17.52 12.48
CA VAL A 393 3.67 -17.47 13.93
C VAL A 393 3.65 -18.86 14.51
N ASN A 394 3.16 -19.85 13.78
CA ASN A 394 2.99 -21.22 14.25
C ASN A 394 4.18 -22.15 13.91
N GLN A 395 5.20 -21.63 13.23
CA GLN A 395 6.41 -22.34 12.79
C GLN A 395 6.11 -23.52 11.85
N ASP A 396 5.15 -23.35 10.94
CA ASP A 396 4.78 -24.38 9.95
C ASP A 396 5.50 -24.25 8.60
N GLU A 397 6.50 -23.35 8.52
CA GLU A 397 7.26 -22.98 7.32
C GLU A 397 6.46 -22.15 6.29
N GLU A 398 5.20 -21.80 6.59
CA GLU A 398 4.39 -20.86 5.82
C GLU A 398 4.26 -19.51 6.54
N THR A 399 4.26 -18.43 5.77
CA THR A 399 4.09 -17.09 6.33
C THR A 399 2.62 -16.81 6.63
N ASP A 400 2.27 -16.70 7.92
CA ASP A 400 0.92 -16.35 8.37
C ASP A 400 0.58 -14.87 8.17
N TYR A 401 1.54 -13.98 8.48
CA TYR A 401 1.34 -12.54 8.54
C TYR A 401 2.41 -11.76 7.78
N LEU A 402 1.99 -10.63 7.20
CA LEU A 402 2.85 -9.57 6.71
C LEU A 402 2.59 -8.31 7.55
N LEU A 403 3.62 -7.84 8.23
CA LEU A 403 3.61 -6.59 8.97
C LEU A 403 4.16 -5.46 8.10
N VAL A 404 3.46 -4.32 8.10
CA VAL A 404 3.82 -3.16 7.29
C VAL A 404 3.95 -1.92 8.16
N GLY A 405 5.15 -1.32 8.17
CA GLY A 405 5.46 -0.11 8.90
C GLY A 405 4.98 1.16 8.19
N ALA A 406 4.44 2.10 8.96
CA ALA A 406 4.12 3.46 8.58
C ALA A 406 4.60 4.42 9.70
N PRO A 407 5.92 4.60 9.85
CA PRO A 407 6.52 5.29 10.99
C PRO A 407 6.20 6.79 11.06
N LEU A 408 5.74 7.39 9.95
CA LEU A 408 5.34 8.81 9.92
C LEU A 408 3.81 8.97 9.99
N TYR A 409 3.07 7.90 10.27
CA TYR A 409 1.64 7.97 10.54
C TYR A 409 1.38 8.93 11.71
N HIS A 410 0.37 9.80 11.57
CA HIS A 410 0.09 10.86 12.51
C HIS A 410 -1.39 11.09 12.79
N ILE A 411 -1.70 11.32 14.07
CA ILE A 411 -2.98 11.84 14.56
C ILE A 411 -2.74 13.16 15.29
N HIS A 412 -1.78 13.17 16.22
CA HIS A 412 -1.36 14.34 17.01
C HIS A 412 0.13 14.68 16.81
N GLY A 413 0.86 13.87 16.03
CA GLY A 413 2.23 14.05 15.56
C GLY A 413 2.72 12.75 14.89
N GLU A 414 3.99 12.63 14.52
CA GLU A 414 4.59 11.38 13.96
C GLU A 414 4.66 10.23 14.99
N GLU A 415 3.50 9.72 15.43
CA GLU A 415 3.45 8.60 16.39
C GLU A 415 3.90 7.29 15.76
N GLY A 416 3.57 7.10 14.48
CA GLY A 416 3.84 5.88 13.74
C GLY A 416 2.82 4.76 13.97
N ARG A 417 2.80 3.79 13.06
CA ARG A 417 1.87 2.65 13.08
C ARG A 417 2.49 1.43 12.39
N VAL A 418 2.08 0.24 12.83
CA VAL A 418 2.35 -1.03 12.15
C VAL A 418 1.03 -1.73 11.83
N TYR A 419 0.77 -1.96 10.54
CA TYR A 419 -0.41 -2.67 10.05
C TYR A 419 -0.14 -4.18 10.02
N VAL A 420 -1.17 -4.96 10.34
CA VAL A 420 -1.10 -6.43 10.36
C VAL A 420 -1.97 -6.97 9.23
N TYR A 421 -1.33 -7.62 8.25
CA TYR A 421 -2.02 -8.31 7.15
C TYR A 421 -1.91 -9.81 7.34
N GLN A 422 -3.05 -10.50 7.32
CA GLN A 422 -3.10 -11.96 7.38
C GLN A 422 -3.16 -12.56 5.97
N LEU A 423 -2.40 -13.63 5.75
CA LEU A 423 -2.47 -14.44 4.54
C LEU A 423 -3.81 -15.20 4.48
N LYS A 424 -4.53 -15.08 3.37
CA LYS A 424 -5.78 -15.82 3.12
C LYS A 424 -5.49 -17.14 2.43
N VAL A 425 -5.77 -18.25 3.10
CA VAL A 425 -5.83 -19.58 2.48
C VAL A 425 -6.97 -19.57 1.45
N LYS A 426 -6.66 -19.95 0.20
CA LYS A 426 -7.54 -19.95 -0.99
C LYS A 426 -8.98 -20.37 -0.66
N THR A 427 -9.86 -19.40 -0.41
CA THR A 427 -11.30 -19.56 -0.54
C THR A 427 -11.73 -18.77 -1.77
N LEU A 428 -12.49 -19.43 -2.65
CA LEU A 428 -12.83 -19.06 -4.03
C LEU A 428 -13.57 -17.71 -4.24
N ALA A 429 -13.55 -16.76 -3.30
CA ALA A 429 -14.44 -15.60 -3.29
C ALA A 429 -13.82 -14.24 -2.89
N SER A 430 -12.49 -14.07 -2.79
CA SER A 430 -11.91 -12.73 -2.54
C SER A 430 -10.77 -12.36 -3.49
N ASN A 431 -10.84 -11.14 -4.04
CA ASN A 431 -9.90 -10.52 -4.99
C ASN A 431 -8.51 -10.17 -4.38
N GLY A 432 -7.98 -10.94 -3.43
CA GLY A 432 -6.67 -10.66 -2.82
C GLY A 432 -6.18 -11.78 -1.90
N PHE A 433 -4.86 -11.94 -1.82
CA PHE A 433 -4.16 -12.94 -1.01
C PHE A 433 -3.89 -12.48 0.42
N PHE A 434 -3.78 -11.17 0.67
CA PHE A 434 -3.68 -10.58 2.01
C PHE A 434 -4.92 -9.78 2.39
N SER A 435 -5.32 -9.82 3.67
CA SER A 435 -6.29 -8.88 4.26
C SER A 435 -5.78 -8.24 5.54
N CYS A 436 -5.98 -6.93 5.66
CA CYS A 436 -5.70 -6.20 6.89
C CYS A 436 -6.64 -6.67 8.01
N VAL A 437 -6.07 -7.19 9.10
CA VAL A 437 -6.82 -7.64 10.29
C VAL A 437 -6.76 -6.62 11.43
N GLY A 438 -5.86 -5.64 11.34
CA GLY A 438 -5.73 -4.58 12.34
C GLY A 438 -4.37 -3.90 12.30
N HIS A 439 -3.99 -3.33 13.44
CA HIS A 439 -2.69 -2.71 13.67
C HIS A 439 -2.22 -3.00 15.10
N LEU A 440 -0.92 -2.93 15.33
CA LEU A 440 -0.34 -3.08 16.66
C LEU A 440 -0.62 -1.83 17.50
N SER A 441 -1.05 -2.04 18.75
CA SER A 441 -1.50 -0.98 19.65
C SER A 441 -0.39 -0.53 20.59
N VAL A 442 -0.29 0.78 20.77
CA VAL A 442 0.49 1.44 21.82
C VAL A 442 -0.50 2.14 22.74
N GLN A 443 -0.51 1.79 24.04
CA GLN A 443 -1.53 2.28 24.99
C GLN A 443 -1.50 3.81 25.19
N ALA A 444 -0.33 4.42 25.01
CA ALA A 444 -0.13 5.88 25.07
C ALA A 444 0.86 6.29 23.98
N PRO A 445 0.40 6.60 22.76
CA PRO A 445 1.29 6.93 21.65
C PRO A 445 1.94 8.29 21.90
N SER A 446 3.27 8.36 21.72
CA SER A 446 4.03 9.61 21.81
C SER A 446 4.09 10.28 20.44
N ALA A 447 3.83 11.60 20.41
CA ALA A 447 3.64 12.42 19.22
C ALA A 447 4.81 12.40 18.20
N PHE A 448 5.97 11.85 18.52
CA PHE A 448 7.10 11.75 17.59
C PHE A 448 7.87 10.45 17.76
N ALA A 449 7.22 9.38 18.23
CA ALA A 449 7.87 8.11 18.53
C ALA A 449 8.43 7.42 17.27
N ARG A 450 7.82 7.64 16.12
CA ARG A 450 8.04 6.88 14.88
C ARG A 450 7.94 5.38 15.10
N PHE A 451 6.91 4.95 15.81
CA PHE A 451 6.62 3.54 16.03
C PHE A 451 6.43 2.81 14.69
N GLY A 452 7.06 1.66 14.53
CA GLY A 452 7.08 0.93 13.26
C GLY A 452 8.18 1.38 12.30
N PHE A 453 9.20 2.08 12.81
CA PHE A 453 10.40 2.41 12.04
C PHE A 453 11.21 1.17 11.67
N THR A 454 11.22 0.17 12.56
CA THR A 454 11.72 -1.17 12.29
C THR A 454 10.77 -2.19 12.89
N VAL A 455 10.63 -3.33 12.23
CA VAL A 455 9.79 -4.45 12.66
C VAL A 455 10.57 -5.72 12.38
N ALA A 456 10.76 -6.55 13.39
CA ALA A 456 11.54 -7.78 13.28
C ALA A 456 10.78 -8.97 13.87
N SER A 457 10.80 -10.08 13.16
CA SER A 457 10.49 -11.40 13.71
C SER A 457 11.66 -11.82 14.60
N ILE A 458 11.43 -11.96 15.90
CA ILE A 458 12.48 -12.20 16.89
C ILE A 458 12.51 -13.65 17.38
N GLY A 459 11.75 -14.54 16.74
CA GLY A 459 11.59 -15.92 17.18
C GLY A 459 10.70 -16.07 18.41
N ASP A 460 10.59 -17.30 18.91
CA ASP A 460 9.85 -17.64 20.13
C ASP A 460 10.70 -17.37 21.38
N ILE A 461 10.57 -16.16 21.95
CA ILE A 461 11.42 -15.70 23.07
C ILE A 461 10.91 -16.18 24.44
N ASN A 462 9.62 -16.54 24.54
CA ASN A 462 9.01 -17.08 25.76
C ASN A 462 8.86 -18.62 25.75
N LYS A 463 9.26 -19.28 24.67
CA LYS A 463 9.21 -20.74 24.45
C LYS A 463 7.80 -21.32 24.55
N ASP A 464 6.79 -20.58 24.11
CA ASP A 464 5.39 -21.03 24.13
C ASP A 464 4.95 -21.75 22.84
N GLY A 465 5.85 -21.84 21.87
CA GLY A 465 5.65 -22.48 20.57
C GLY A 465 5.21 -21.51 19.47
N TYR A 466 5.10 -20.21 19.75
CA TYR A 466 4.72 -19.20 18.76
C TYR A 466 5.80 -18.13 18.59
N VAL A 467 5.97 -17.65 17.37
CA VAL A 467 6.96 -16.61 17.07
C VAL A 467 6.48 -15.24 17.54
N ASP A 468 7.40 -14.49 18.15
CA ASP A 468 7.19 -13.15 18.66
C ASP A 468 7.78 -12.08 17.73
N VAL A 469 7.33 -10.84 17.92
CA VAL A 469 7.72 -9.69 17.08
C VAL A 469 8.21 -8.53 17.94
N ALA A 470 9.29 -7.88 17.51
CA ALA A 470 9.74 -6.60 18.06
C ALA A 470 9.44 -5.44 17.10
N VAL A 471 9.05 -4.29 17.67
CA VAL A 471 8.82 -3.05 16.93
C VAL A 471 9.61 -1.91 17.55
N GLY A 472 10.37 -1.19 16.74
CA GLY A 472 11.16 -0.04 17.17
C GLY A 472 10.40 1.29 17.09
N ALA A 473 10.69 2.16 18.06
CA ALA A 473 10.23 3.54 18.16
C ALA A 473 11.41 4.45 18.53
N PRO A 474 12.38 4.66 17.61
CA PRO A 474 13.69 5.24 17.93
C PRO A 474 13.65 6.71 18.36
N LEU A 475 12.56 7.44 18.11
CA LEU A 475 12.43 8.85 18.51
C LEU A 475 11.55 9.04 19.76
N GLU A 476 11.04 7.96 20.33
CA GLU A 476 10.25 8.03 21.55
C GLU A 476 11.07 8.60 22.73
N ASP A 477 10.40 9.35 23.61
CA ASP A 477 11.00 10.04 24.77
C ASP A 477 12.04 11.14 24.45
N ARG A 478 12.31 11.44 23.16
CA ARG A 478 13.29 12.47 22.75
C ARG A 478 13.01 13.88 23.29
N LEU A 479 11.75 14.27 23.43
CA LEU A 479 11.35 15.60 23.89
C LEU A 479 11.42 15.79 25.41
N LEU A 480 11.78 14.76 26.18
CA LEU A 480 11.89 14.81 27.64
C LEU A 480 13.28 15.27 28.13
N ASP A 481 14.03 16.00 27.30
CA ASP A 481 15.39 16.51 27.58
C ASP A 481 16.43 15.45 27.97
N SER A 482 16.26 14.20 27.52
CA SER A 482 17.21 13.13 27.78
C SER A 482 18.25 13.03 26.65
N SER A 483 19.53 12.91 27.02
CA SER A 483 20.60 12.45 26.10
C SER A 483 20.43 10.97 25.69
N THR A 484 19.36 10.32 26.15
CA THR A 484 19.06 8.89 26.05
C THR A 484 17.59 8.70 25.67
N PHE A 485 17.30 8.21 24.46
CA PHE A 485 15.93 8.13 23.95
C PHE A 485 15.79 6.99 22.92
N GLY A 486 14.54 6.63 22.64
CA GLY A 486 14.15 5.49 21.84
C GLY A 486 13.68 4.29 22.68
N SER A 487 12.82 3.47 22.09
CA SER A 487 12.27 2.28 22.72
C SER A 487 12.08 1.15 21.72
N ILE A 488 11.96 -0.07 22.24
CA ILE A 488 11.40 -1.20 21.51
C ILE A 488 10.19 -1.77 22.25
N TYR A 489 9.29 -2.39 21.49
CA TYR A 489 8.07 -3.01 21.96
C TYR A 489 8.04 -4.47 21.52
N ILE A 490 7.75 -5.38 22.45
CA ILE A 490 7.65 -6.82 22.21
C ILE A 490 6.19 -7.22 22.14
N TYR A 491 5.79 -7.89 21.06
CA TYR A 491 4.45 -8.42 20.84
C TYR A 491 4.53 -9.94 20.73
N ASN A 492 3.94 -10.66 21.67
CA ASN A 492 3.98 -12.11 21.64
C ASN A 492 3.00 -12.72 20.63
N GLY A 493 3.40 -13.82 20.03
CA GLY A 493 2.52 -14.70 19.27
C GLY A 493 1.61 -15.52 20.18
N ASP A 494 0.47 -15.96 19.66
CA ASP A 494 -0.31 -17.06 20.24
C ASP A 494 -1.05 -17.84 19.14
N LYS A 495 -1.81 -18.86 19.54
CA LYS A 495 -2.62 -19.69 18.63
C LYS A 495 -3.61 -18.93 17.73
N ASN A 496 -3.93 -17.67 18.04
CA ASN A 496 -4.82 -16.82 17.25
C ASN A 496 -4.05 -15.80 16.39
N GLY A 497 -2.70 -15.83 16.40
CA GLY A 497 -1.82 -14.93 15.68
C GLY A 497 -1.04 -13.98 16.61
N ILE A 498 -0.62 -12.84 16.06
CA ILE A 498 0.14 -11.84 16.81
C ILE A 498 -0.81 -11.04 17.72
N ARG A 499 -0.48 -10.96 19.01
CA ARG A 499 -1.27 -10.18 19.97
C ARG A 499 -1.13 -8.69 19.65
N SER A 500 -2.24 -7.96 19.66
CA SER A 500 -2.25 -6.52 19.33
C SER A 500 -1.69 -5.62 20.43
N THR A 501 -1.56 -6.14 21.66
CA THR A 501 -0.99 -5.43 22.81
C THR A 501 0.40 -5.98 23.13
N PHE A 502 1.37 -5.09 23.32
CA PHE A 502 2.73 -5.48 23.66
C PHE A 502 2.78 -6.15 25.05
N SER A 503 3.67 -7.12 25.22
CA SER A 503 4.01 -7.75 26.51
C SER A 503 5.03 -6.94 27.29
N GLN A 504 5.98 -6.34 26.57
CA GLN A 504 7.07 -5.58 27.17
C GLN A 504 7.40 -4.36 26.32
N ARG A 505 7.69 -3.23 26.99
CA ARG A 505 8.32 -2.06 26.40
C ARG A 505 9.68 -1.91 27.06
N ILE A 506 10.74 -1.75 26.28
CA ILE A 506 12.11 -1.60 26.76
C ILE A 506 12.60 -0.22 26.31
N ARG A 507 12.86 0.67 27.27
CA ARG A 507 13.34 2.03 27.00
C ARG A 507 14.86 2.07 26.97
N ALA A 508 15.43 2.93 26.12
CA ALA A 508 16.86 3.25 26.14
C ALA A 508 17.37 3.57 27.55
N ALA A 509 16.63 4.38 28.30
CA ALA A 509 16.98 4.82 29.65
C ALA A 509 17.01 3.70 30.70
N GLU A 510 16.31 2.58 30.45
CA GLU A 510 16.32 1.39 31.33
C GLU A 510 17.49 0.47 31.02
N VAL A 511 18.03 0.54 29.81
CA VAL A 511 19.14 -0.30 29.34
C VAL A 511 20.48 0.32 29.74
N ALA A 512 20.76 1.53 29.23
CA ALA A 512 22.00 2.24 29.51
C ALA A 512 21.89 3.74 29.20
N PRO A 513 22.56 4.61 29.96
CA PRO A 513 22.63 6.04 29.64
C PRO A 513 23.43 6.28 28.34
N GLY A 514 23.04 7.30 27.59
CA GLY A 514 23.68 7.74 26.34
C GLY A 514 23.19 7.06 25.07
N LEU A 515 22.29 6.07 25.17
CA LEU A 515 21.69 5.42 24.01
C LEU A 515 20.70 6.35 23.30
N GLN A 516 21.02 6.72 22.07
CA GLN A 516 20.17 7.56 21.21
C GLN A 516 19.67 6.75 20.02
N TYR A 517 18.45 7.02 19.56
CA TYR A 517 17.82 6.26 18.48
C TYR A 517 17.74 4.76 18.77
N PHE A 518 17.57 4.39 20.04
CA PHE A 518 17.47 2.99 20.45
C PHE A 518 16.24 2.34 19.80
N GLY A 519 16.47 1.25 19.08
CA GLY A 519 15.43 0.60 18.26
C GLY A 519 15.35 1.12 16.83
N GLN A 520 16.41 1.74 16.30
CA GLN A 520 16.48 2.11 14.87
C GLN A 520 16.70 0.90 13.94
N SER A 521 17.23 -0.19 14.47
CA SER A 521 17.33 -1.49 13.82
C SER A 521 17.19 -2.58 14.88
N ILE A 522 16.50 -3.66 14.54
CA ILE A 522 16.31 -4.81 15.43
C ILE A 522 16.53 -6.08 14.61
N ASP A 523 17.19 -7.07 15.20
CA ASP A 523 17.29 -8.42 14.66
C ASP A 523 17.24 -9.44 15.80
N GLY A 524 16.71 -10.63 15.54
CA GLY A 524 16.49 -11.67 16.55
C GLY A 524 16.39 -13.07 15.94
N GLY A 525 15.96 -14.05 16.73
CA GLY A 525 15.84 -15.44 16.26
C GLY A 525 17.11 -16.29 16.41
N PHE A 526 18.16 -15.74 17.03
CA PHE A 526 19.42 -16.46 17.29
C PHE A 526 19.74 -16.46 18.78
N ASP A 527 20.32 -17.56 19.25
CA ASP A 527 20.92 -17.66 20.57
C ASP A 527 22.40 -17.25 20.45
N PHE A 528 22.75 -16.06 20.93
CA PHE A 528 24.12 -15.56 20.93
C PHE A 528 24.91 -16.00 22.16
N THR A 529 24.24 -16.56 23.16
CA THR A 529 24.81 -16.86 24.48
C THR A 529 24.94 -18.35 24.77
N ASP A 530 24.43 -19.19 23.86
CA ASP A 530 24.40 -20.64 23.93
C ASP A 530 23.66 -21.14 25.19
N ASP A 531 22.64 -20.40 25.61
CA ASP A 531 21.79 -20.72 26.77
C ASP A 531 20.44 -21.35 26.38
N SER A 532 20.27 -21.67 25.10
CA SER A 532 19.09 -22.21 24.42
C SER A 532 17.90 -21.25 24.30
N LEU A 533 18.04 -20.01 24.77
CA LEU A 533 17.05 -18.96 24.63
C LEU A 533 17.41 -18.04 23.46
N ILE A 534 16.40 -17.45 22.85
CA ILE A 534 16.60 -16.57 21.72
C ILE A 534 16.95 -15.18 22.25
N ASP A 535 18.00 -14.58 21.69
CA ASP A 535 18.44 -13.23 22.03
C ASP A 535 17.99 -12.22 20.96
N ILE A 536 17.97 -10.95 21.34
CA ILE A 536 17.58 -9.83 20.47
C ILE A 536 18.73 -8.84 20.41
N THR A 537 19.06 -8.37 19.21
CA THR A 537 20.00 -7.27 19.01
C THR A 537 19.28 -6.00 18.63
N VAL A 538 19.70 -4.87 19.22
CA VAL A 538 19.05 -3.57 19.06
C VAL A 538 20.10 -2.52 18.72
N GLY A 539 19.96 -1.92 17.54
CA GLY A 539 20.80 -0.81 17.09
C GLY A 539 20.45 0.50 17.78
N SER A 540 21.48 1.30 18.00
CA SER A 540 21.42 2.69 18.48
C SER A 540 22.49 3.50 17.77
N PHE A 541 22.46 4.82 17.88
CA PHE A 541 23.49 5.65 17.28
C PHE A 541 24.87 5.34 17.89
N GLY A 542 25.77 4.79 17.07
CA GLY A 542 27.13 4.41 17.46
C GLY A 542 27.25 3.11 18.28
N ASN A 543 26.14 2.47 18.65
CA ASN A 543 26.13 1.33 19.58
C ASN A 543 25.17 0.21 19.11
N VAL A 544 25.47 -1.04 19.49
CA VAL A 544 24.55 -2.18 19.36
C VAL A 544 24.41 -2.82 20.74
N THR A 545 23.18 -3.06 21.17
CA THR A 545 22.85 -3.72 22.44
C THR A 545 22.37 -5.13 22.16
N VAL A 546 22.89 -6.12 22.90
CA VAL A 546 22.35 -7.49 22.90
C VAL A 546 21.52 -7.68 24.15
N LEU A 547 20.24 -7.99 23.99
CA LEU A 547 19.28 -8.28 25.04
C LEU A 547 19.07 -9.79 25.10
N ARG A 548 19.34 -10.37 26.27
CA ARG A 548 19.18 -11.81 26.51
C ARG A 548 17.78 -12.11 27.01
N SER A 549 17.17 -13.17 26.48
CA SER A 549 15.91 -13.68 27.02
C SER A 549 16.13 -14.35 28.37
N ARG A 550 15.07 -14.43 29.19
CA ARG A 550 15.11 -15.09 30.49
C ARG A 550 14.14 -16.27 30.49
N PRO A 551 14.45 -17.38 31.20
CA PRO A 551 13.55 -18.52 31.25
C PRO A 551 12.17 -18.13 31.83
N VAL A 552 11.10 -18.47 31.12
CA VAL A 552 9.72 -18.26 31.57
C VAL A 552 9.21 -19.52 32.25
N VAL A 553 8.72 -19.38 33.48
CA VAL A 553 8.22 -20.48 34.31
C VAL A 553 6.71 -20.35 34.49
N ARG A 554 6.00 -21.43 34.17
CA ARG A 554 4.57 -21.58 34.38
C ARG A 554 4.32 -22.54 35.54
N PHE A 555 3.46 -22.17 36.48
CA PHE A 555 3.13 -23.00 37.63
C PHE A 555 1.75 -23.65 37.45
N ASP A 556 1.71 -24.96 37.25
CA ASP A 556 0.44 -25.70 37.29
C ASP A 556 0.08 -26.03 38.74
N VAL A 557 -0.84 -25.23 39.27
CA VAL A 557 -1.23 -25.28 40.67
C VAL A 557 -2.49 -26.11 40.86
N THR A 558 -2.42 -27.17 41.68
CA THR A 558 -3.59 -27.99 42.04
C THR A 558 -3.69 -28.15 43.56
N MET A 559 -4.89 -28.45 44.05
CA MET A 559 -5.15 -28.67 45.48
C MET A 559 -6.09 -29.87 45.64
N ARG A 560 -5.77 -30.78 46.57
CA ARG A 560 -6.63 -31.91 46.94
C ARG A 560 -7.11 -31.75 48.37
N PHE A 561 -8.39 -32.01 48.63
CA PHE A 561 -9.00 -31.91 49.95
C PHE A 561 -9.42 -33.28 50.46
N THR A 562 -9.02 -33.62 51.67
CA THR A 562 -9.47 -34.83 52.36
C THR A 562 -10.07 -34.44 53.72
N PRO A 563 -11.40 -34.63 53.91
CA PRO A 563 -12.39 -35.07 52.91
C PRO A 563 -12.68 -33.99 51.84
N GLU A 564 -13.13 -34.40 50.65
CA GLU A 564 -13.49 -33.48 49.55
C GLU A 564 -14.67 -32.54 49.87
N ARG A 565 -15.45 -32.87 50.91
CA ARG A 565 -16.59 -32.09 51.39
C ARG A 565 -16.64 -32.08 52.92
N ILE A 566 -17.04 -30.96 53.49
CA ILE A 566 -17.10 -30.77 54.95
C ILE A 566 -18.43 -31.30 55.48
N PHE A 567 -18.39 -32.18 56.49
CA PHE A 567 -19.58 -32.71 57.14
C PHE A 567 -20.01 -31.79 58.30
N ILE A 568 -21.19 -31.18 58.18
CA ILE A 568 -21.70 -30.17 59.14
C ILE A 568 -21.93 -30.76 60.55
N PHE A 569 -22.16 -32.07 60.67
CA PHE A 569 -22.57 -32.71 61.92
C PHE A 569 -21.44 -33.38 62.72
N HIS A 570 -20.19 -33.26 62.31
CA HIS A 570 -19.04 -33.81 63.06
C HIS A 570 -18.25 -32.67 63.70
N ASN A 571 -18.44 -32.48 65.02
CA ASN A 571 -17.55 -31.65 65.83
C ASN A 571 -16.12 -32.19 65.68
N ASN A 572 -15.19 -31.35 65.20
CA ASN A 572 -13.77 -31.64 64.91
C ASN A 572 -13.47 -32.32 63.56
N SER A 573 -14.11 -31.89 62.46
CA SER A 573 -13.68 -32.29 61.11
C SER A 573 -12.33 -31.64 60.77
N ILE A 574 -11.23 -32.39 60.86
CA ILE A 574 -9.92 -31.98 60.33
C ILE A 574 -9.98 -32.09 58.80
N ILE A 575 -9.78 -30.98 58.10
CA ILE A 575 -9.61 -30.98 56.65
C ILE A 575 -8.12 -30.89 56.37
N THR A 576 -7.62 -31.86 55.61
CA THR A 576 -6.26 -31.81 55.06
C THR A 576 -6.33 -31.32 53.63
N ALA A 577 -5.59 -30.26 53.33
CA ALA A 577 -5.40 -29.77 51.97
C ALA A 577 -3.97 -30.10 51.53
N GLU A 578 -3.84 -30.92 50.49
CA GLU A 578 -2.57 -31.28 49.88
C GLU A 578 -2.34 -30.40 48.66
N PHE A 579 -1.25 -29.65 48.67
CA PHE A 579 -0.83 -28.78 47.58
C PHE A 579 0.40 -29.36 46.89
N PRO A 580 0.22 -30.18 45.83
CA PRO A 580 1.33 -30.65 45.04
C PRO A 580 1.81 -29.55 44.09
N ILE A 581 3.07 -29.16 44.24
CA ILE A 581 3.78 -28.32 43.26
C ILE A 581 4.52 -29.26 42.32
N TYR A 582 4.16 -29.23 41.04
CA TYR A 582 4.88 -29.94 39.99
C TYR A 582 5.80 -28.95 39.28
N LEU A 583 7.08 -28.93 39.65
CA LEU A 583 8.14 -28.50 38.73
C LEU A 583 8.68 -29.75 38.07
N SER A 584 9.10 -29.66 36.81
CA SER A 584 9.51 -30.74 35.90
C SER A 584 10.19 -31.97 36.53
N CYS A 585 10.95 -31.82 37.64
CA CYS A 585 11.54 -32.92 38.42
C CYS A 585 11.39 -32.81 39.95
N LEU A 586 10.65 -31.85 40.50
CA LEU A 586 10.51 -31.62 41.95
C LEU A 586 9.04 -31.62 42.36
N HIS A 587 8.67 -32.57 43.23
CA HIS A 587 7.33 -32.67 43.82
C HIS A 587 7.38 -32.20 45.26
N ILE A 588 6.81 -31.04 45.55
CA ILE A 588 6.67 -30.53 46.91
C ILE A 588 5.20 -30.70 47.33
N PHE A 589 4.98 -31.32 48.49
CA PHE A 589 3.66 -31.44 49.09
C PHE A 589 3.58 -30.56 50.33
N LEU A 590 2.75 -29.52 50.28
CA LEU A 590 2.40 -28.76 51.47
C LEU A 590 1.06 -29.28 52.00
N ASN A 591 1.06 -29.71 53.26
CA ASN A 591 -0.13 -30.20 53.95
C ASN A 591 -0.64 -29.11 54.88
N PHE A 592 -1.83 -28.60 54.60
CA PHE A 592 -2.51 -27.65 55.48
C PHE A 592 -3.58 -28.36 56.28
N VAL A 593 -3.57 -28.16 57.60
CA VAL A 593 -4.62 -28.64 58.51
C VAL A 593 -5.55 -27.47 58.81
N LEU A 594 -6.79 -27.57 58.34
CA LEU A 594 -7.83 -26.60 58.65
C LEU A 594 -8.70 -27.16 59.78
N LEU A 595 -8.76 -26.41 60.88
CA LEU A 595 -9.60 -26.70 62.03
C LEU A 595 -10.69 -25.63 62.10
N GLN A 596 -11.94 -25.98 61.84
CA GLN A 596 -13.03 -25.10 62.21
C GLN A 596 -14.33 -25.85 62.51
N PRO A 597 -14.92 -25.68 63.71
CA PRO A 597 -16.34 -25.89 63.89
C PRO A 597 -17.09 -24.84 63.08
N CYS A 598 -18.18 -25.22 62.44
CA CYS A 598 -19.02 -24.27 61.76
C CYS A 598 -19.75 -23.39 62.80
N ASP A 599 -19.22 -22.20 63.09
CA ASP A 599 -19.81 -21.32 64.10
C ASP A 599 -20.91 -20.40 63.54
N TYR A 600 -20.88 -20.05 62.24
CA TYR A 600 -21.82 -19.08 61.64
C TYR A 600 -22.27 -19.38 60.19
N ASP A 601 -21.39 -19.78 59.27
CA ASP A 601 -21.73 -20.06 57.86
C ASP A 601 -21.26 -21.47 57.44
N CYS A 602 -22.20 -22.41 57.41
CA CYS A 602 -21.97 -23.81 57.01
C CYS A 602 -22.40 -24.10 55.57
N PHE A 603 -22.61 -23.07 54.75
CA PHE A 603 -23.23 -23.20 53.43
C PHE A 603 -22.33 -22.67 52.31
N SER A 604 -21.53 -21.63 52.58
CA SER A 604 -20.55 -21.11 51.62
C SER A 604 -19.31 -22.00 51.56
N SER A 605 -18.80 -22.33 50.36
CA SER A 605 -17.54 -23.07 50.25
C SER A 605 -16.40 -22.30 50.92
N ILE A 606 -15.56 -22.99 51.69
CA ILE A 606 -14.31 -22.40 52.18
C ILE A 606 -13.43 -22.17 50.96
N THR A 607 -13.06 -20.91 50.71
CA THR A 607 -12.18 -20.54 49.61
C THR A 607 -10.77 -20.32 50.15
N LEU A 608 -9.81 -21.07 49.61
CA LEU A 608 -8.39 -20.90 49.87
C LEU A 608 -7.78 -20.16 48.68
N LYS A 609 -7.19 -19.01 48.97
CA LYS A 609 -6.37 -18.27 48.02
C LYS A 609 -4.92 -18.65 48.27
N VAL A 610 -4.24 -19.14 47.23
CA VAL A 610 -2.80 -19.38 47.24
C VAL A 610 -2.16 -18.37 46.31
N SER A 611 -1.28 -17.54 46.85
CA SER A 611 -0.46 -16.60 46.08
C SER A 611 0.99 -17.06 46.12
N TYR A 612 1.68 -16.98 45.00
CA TYR A 612 3.07 -17.42 44.87
C TYR A 612 3.91 -16.35 44.17
N GLN A 613 5.19 -16.30 44.53
CA GLN A 613 6.15 -15.37 43.94
C GLN A 613 7.49 -16.10 43.78
N LEU A 614 8.18 -15.82 42.68
CA LEU A 614 9.53 -16.31 42.45
C LEU A 614 10.54 -15.35 43.10
N SER A 615 11.39 -15.87 43.99
CA SER A 615 12.49 -15.11 44.60
C SER A 615 13.81 -15.55 43.99
N ASN A 616 14.51 -14.61 43.34
CA ASN A 616 15.83 -14.86 42.76
C ASN A 616 16.89 -14.47 43.80
N SER A 617 17.67 -15.45 44.26
CA SER A 617 18.70 -15.28 45.30
C SER A 617 20.12 -15.17 44.75
N ASN A 618 20.35 -15.52 43.47
CA ASN A 618 21.66 -15.50 42.84
C ASN A 618 21.66 -14.61 41.59
N GLU A 619 22.33 -13.46 41.66
CA GLU A 619 22.71 -12.63 40.52
C GLU A 619 23.98 -13.19 39.85
N ASN A 620 24.01 -14.49 39.53
CA ASN A 620 25.09 -15.01 38.70
C ASN A 620 24.85 -14.55 37.26
N MET A 621 25.72 -13.67 36.75
CA MET A 621 25.63 -13.09 35.39
C MET A 621 25.71 -14.14 34.27
N ASP A 622 26.17 -15.35 34.57
CA ASP A 622 26.32 -16.44 33.60
C ASP A 622 24.99 -17.10 33.23
N HIS A 623 23.95 -17.00 34.07
CA HIS A 623 22.63 -17.58 33.78
C HIS A 623 21.49 -16.60 34.10
N PRO A 624 20.64 -16.25 33.12
CA PRO A 624 19.52 -15.35 33.34
C PRO A 624 18.54 -15.92 34.36
N ALA A 625 18.23 -15.12 35.38
CA ALA A 625 17.34 -15.57 36.44
C ALA A 625 15.92 -15.78 35.89
N PRO A 626 15.22 -16.89 36.24
CA PRO A 626 13.89 -17.18 35.70
C PRO A 626 12.87 -16.11 36.07
N MET A 627 11.77 -16.04 35.31
CA MET A 627 10.62 -15.17 35.57
C MET A 627 9.29 -15.94 35.45
N LEU A 628 8.24 -15.43 36.09
CA LEU A 628 6.89 -15.96 35.95
C LEU A 628 6.30 -15.55 34.60
N ASP A 629 5.50 -16.43 34.00
CA ASP A 629 4.69 -16.10 32.82
C ASP A 629 3.75 -14.93 33.15
N ILE A 630 3.89 -13.82 32.42
CA ILE A 630 3.11 -12.58 32.59
C ILE A 630 1.62 -12.77 32.27
N TYR A 631 1.27 -13.82 31.54
CA TYR A 631 -0.11 -14.15 31.17
C TYR A 631 -0.77 -15.10 32.16
N GLN A 632 -0.03 -15.59 33.14
CA GLN A 632 -0.54 -16.38 34.25
C GLN A 632 -0.64 -15.51 35.52
N GLU A 633 -1.82 -15.45 36.13
CA GLU A 633 -1.96 -14.78 37.43
C GLU A 633 -1.16 -15.55 38.51
N PRO A 634 -0.34 -14.86 39.34
CA PRO A 634 0.45 -15.48 40.40
C PRO A 634 -0.40 -15.86 41.63
N GLU A 635 -1.67 -16.20 41.40
CA GLU A 635 -2.63 -16.61 42.41
C GLU A 635 -3.60 -17.66 41.87
N ALA A 636 -3.99 -18.58 42.74
CA ALA A 636 -4.97 -19.62 42.47
C ALA A 636 -5.99 -19.70 43.60
N TYR A 637 -7.24 -20.01 43.26
CA TYR A 637 -8.35 -20.11 44.19
C TYR A 637 -8.88 -21.55 44.21
N PHE A 638 -8.92 -22.15 45.40
CA PHE A 638 -9.45 -23.50 45.61
C PHE A 638 -10.63 -23.45 46.57
N GLN A 639 -11.64 -24.28 46.31
CA GLN A 639 -12.86 -24.27 47.11
C GLN A 639 -13.15 -25.67 47.65
N VAL A 640 -13.41 -25.76 48.95
CA VAL A 640 -13.93 -26.97 49.60
C VAL A 640 -15.39 -26.71 50.06
N PRO A 641 -16.38 -27.38 49.46
CA PRO A 641 -17.79 -27.16 49.78
C PRO A 641 -18.26 -27.95 51.01
N TYR A 642 -19.30 -27.44 51.69
CA TYR A 642 -20.01 -28.20 52.72
C TYR A 642 -20.96 -29.26 52.13
N LYS A 643 -21.18 -30.36 52.86
CA LYS A 643 -22.15 -31.40 52.51
C LYS A 643 -23.58 -30.87 52.72
N LYS A 644 -24.38 -30.88 51.66
CA LYS A 644 -25.78 -30.42 51.64
C LYS A 644 -26.72 -31.49 52.23
N ASP A 645 -27.76 -31.06 52.95
CA ASP A 645 -28.80 -31.95 53.48
C ASP A 645 -29.83 -32.28 52.38
N CYS A 646 -29.98 -33.57 52.08
CA CYS A 646 -30.71 -34.09 50.91
C CYS A 646 -31.78 -35.12 51.29
N ASN A 647 -32.39 -35.03 52.48
CA ASN A 647 -33.48 -35.91 52.93
C ASN A 647 -33.19 -37.41 52.65
N ASN A 648 -32.10 -37.94 53.20
CA ASN A 648 -31.63 -39.33 53.05
C ASN A 648 -31.17 -39.77 51.64
N LYS A 649 -31.09 -38.86 50.66
CA LYS A 649 -30.43 -39.13 49.37
C LYS A 649 -28.94 -38.82 49.44
N ALA A 650 -28.11 -39.59 48.72
CA ALA A 650 -26.68 -39.30 48.59
C ALA A 650 -26.39 -38.05 47.74
N ILE A 651 -27.32 -37.65 46.87
CA ILE A 651 -27.20 -36.53 45.93
C ILE A 651 -28.49 -35.70 45.99
N CYS A 652 -28.37 -34.38 46.23
CA CYS A 652 -29.47 -33.42 46.10
C CYS A 652 -29.70 -33.13 44.61
N ALA A 653 -30.92 -33.31 44.13
CA ALA A 653 -31.29 -32.94 42.76
C ALA A 653 -32.30 -31.79 42.79
N ALA A 654 -31.81 -30.56 42.70
CA ALA A 654 -32.66 -29.38 42.47
C ALA A 654 -33.11 -29.36 41.00
N ASN A 655 -34.38 -29.05 40.75
CA ASN A 655 -34.91 -28.90 39.41
C ASN A 655 -35.36 -27.45 39.20
N LEU A 656 -34.42 -26.64 38.71
CA LEU A 656 -34.59 -25.21 38.51
C LEU A 656 -35.09 -24.92 37.10
N THR A 657 -36.32 -24.42 36.99
CA THR A 657 -36.90 -23.98 35.72
C THR A 657 -36.86 -22.45 35.64
N LEU A 658 -36.05 -21.93 34.72
CA LEU A 658 -35.99 -20.50 34.40
C LEU A 658 -36.88 -20.20 33.19
N ARG A 659 -37.75 -19.20 33.31
CA ARG A 659 -38.57 -18.66 32.22
C ARG A 659 -38.34 -17.18 32.12
N SER A 660 -38.21 -16.68 30.90
CA SER A 660 -38.08 -15.26 30.63
C SER A 660 -39.00 -14.82 29.51
N GLN A 661 -39.57 -13.62 29.64
CA GLN A 661 -40.43 -13.01 28.64
C GLN A 661 -40.02 -11.55 28.42
N THR A 662 -39.91 -11.16 27.15
CA THR A 662 -39.61 -9.79 26.72
C THR A 662 -40.66 -9.31 25.72
N GLN A 663 -40.57 -8.04 25.30
CA GLN A 663 -41.27 -7.57 24.12
C GLN A 663 -40.84 -8.36 22.87
N LYS A 664 -41.76 -8.55 21.91
CA LYS A 664 -41.52 -9.38 20.70
C LYS A 664 -40.62 -8.71 19.66
N LYS A 665 -40.52 -7.38 19.67
CA LYS A 665 -39.72 -6.58 18.72
C LYS A 665 -39.03 -5.44 19.46
N LEU A 666 -37.72 -5.27 19.21
CA LEU A 666 -36.88 -4.21 19.78
C LEU A 666 -36.31 -3.40 18.61
N VAL A 667 -36.58 -2.09 18.59
CA VAL A 667 -36.07 -1.18 17.55
C VAL A 667 -35.00 -0.28 18.17
N VAL A 668 -33.74 -0.55 17.82
CA VAL A 668 -32.58 0.16 18.38
C VAL A 668 -32.59 1.62 17.90
N GLY A 669 -32.62 2.56 18.84
CA GLY A 669 -32.71 4.01 18.57
C GLY A 669 -34.09 4.63 18.84
N ASP A 670 -35.15 3.83 18.82
CA ASP A 670 -36.51 4.23 19.21
C ASP A 670 -36.90 3.69 20.60
N THR A 671 -36.58 2.42 20.86
CA THR A 671 -36.89 1.80 22.15
C THR A 671 -35.95 2.34 23.23
N LYS A 672 -36.49 3.17 24.15
CA LYS A 672 -35.70 3.80 25.22
C LYS A 672 -35.39 2.87 26.40
N GLU A 673 -36.30 1.94 26.71
CA GLU A 673 -36.21 1.05 27.87
C GLU A 673 -36.77 -0.34 27.52
N LEU A 674 -35.96 -1.37 27.76
CA LEU A 674 -36.34 -2.77 27.61
C LEU A 674 -36.64 -3.36 28.99
N THR A 675 -37.81 -3.97 29.14
CA THR A 675 -38.18 -4.70 30.36
C THR A 675 -38.29 -6.20 30.08
N MET A 676 -37.66 -7.00 30.93
CA MET A 676 -37.63 -8.46 30.87
C MET A 676 -38.20 -9.03 32.16
N ASP A 677 -39.26 -9.84 32.02
CA ASP A 677 -39.88 -10.56 33.12
C ASP A 677 -39.25 -11.93 33.26
N ILE A 678 -38.81 -12.28 34.47
CA ILE A 678 -38.06 -13.49 34.77
C ILE A 678 -38.75 -14.25 35.90
N SER A 679 -38.93 -15.56 35.73
CA SER A 679 -39.51 -16.47 36.71
C SER A 679 -38.59 -17.68 36.89
N LEU A 680 -38.13 -17.91 38.12
CA LEU A 680 -37.36 -19.09 38.51
C LEU A 680 -38.19 -19.95 39.47
N VAL A 681 -38.31 -21.24 39.17
CA VAL A 681 -39.09 -22.20 39.97
C VAL A 681 -38.20 -23.37 40.35
N ASN A 682 -38.19 -23.76 41.63
CA ASN A 682 -37.57 -25.03 42.05
C ASN A 682 -38.64 -26.10 42.25
N SER A 683 -38.66 -27.11 41.39
CA SER A 683 -39.57 -28.26 41.47
C SER A 683 -38.92 -29.52 42.08
N GLY A 684 -37.61 -29.47 42.36
CA GLY A 684 -36.83 -30.60 42.89
C GLY A 684 -36.56 -30.48 44.39
N ASP A 685 -35.44 -31.01 44.84
CA ASP A 685 -34.95 -30.84 46.22
C ASP A 685 -34.46 -29.40 46.48
N ASP A 686 -34.18 -29.04 47.73
CA ASP A 686 -33.71 -27.69 48.10
C ASP A 686 -32.43 -27.29 47.35
N SER A 687 -32.42 -26.07 46.82
CA SER A 687 -31.29 -25.53 46.05
C SER A 687 -30.50 -24.52 46.89
N TYR A 688 -29.31 -24.94 47.30
CA TYR A 688 -28.43 -24.15 48.16
C TYR A 688 -27.56 -23.18 47.35
N MET A 689 -27.39 -21.96 47.85
CA MET A 689 -26.60 -20.89 47.21
C MET A 689 -27.05 -20.56 45.78
N THR A 690 -28.35 -20.67 45.53
CA THR A 690 -28.95 -20.45 44.20
C THR A 690 -28.60 -19.06 43.69
N THR A 691 -27.82 -19.02 42.60
CA THR A 691 -27.39 -17.79 41.94
C THR A 691 -27.86 -17.83 40.50
N MET A 692 -28.58 -16.79 40.10
CA MET A 692 -28.98 -16.54 38.73
C MET A 692 -28.02 -15.50 38.14
N VAL A 693 -27.42 -15.79 36.98
CA VAL A 693 -26.53 -14.85 36.29
C VAL A 693 -27.25 -14.29 35.07
N LEU A 694 -27.43 -12.97 35.06
CA LEU A 694 -27.98 -12.24 33.93
C LEU A 694 -26.81 -11.72 33.08
N LYS A 695 -26.75 -12.17 31.83
CA LYS A 695 -25.78 -11.72 30.83
C LYS A 695 -26.49 -10.87 29.80
N TYR A 696 -25.99 -9.66 29.55
CA TYR A 696 -26.56 -8.76 28.56
C TYR A 696 -25.45 -7.94 27.88
N PRO A 697 -25.65 -7.51 26.62
CA PRO A 697 -24.66 -6.71 25.90
C PRO A 697 -24.48 -5.33 26.54
N ARG A 698 -23.32 -4.70 26.36
CA ARG A 698 -23.01 -3.35 26.89
C ARG A 698 -24.00 -2.26 26.44
N ASN A 699 -24.69 -2.48 25.32
CA ASN A 699 -25.68 -1.58 24.78
C ASN A 699 -26.98 -1.55 25.62
N LEU A 700 -27.12 -2.45 26.60
CA LEU A 700 -28.17 -2.39 27.62
C LEU A 700 -27.54 -1.96 28.96
N GLN A 701 -27.90 -0.79 29.43
CA GLN A 701 -27.50 -0.33 30.76
C GLN A 701 -28.58 -0.67 31.78
N PHE A 702 -28.19 -1.42 32.81
CA PHE A 702 -29.08 -1.78 33.90
C PHE A 702 -29.62 -0.53 34.60
N LYS A 703 -30.94 -0.40 34.69
CA LYS A 703 -31.61 0.72 35.34
C LYS A 703 -32.15 0.32 36.70
N LYS A 704 -32.94 -0.76 36.75
CA LYS A 704 -33.55 -1.25 37.99
C LYS A 704 -33.99 -2.71 37.87
N MET A 705 -34.11 -3.36 39.03
CA MET A 705 -34.77 -4.65 39.19
C MET A 705 -35.87 -4.51 40.23
N ILE A 706 -37.06 -5.05 39.93
CA ILE A 706 -38.22 -5.02 40.82
C ILE A 706 -38.68 -6.46 41.07
N PRO A 707 -38.59 -6.97 42.31
CA PRO A 707 -39.15 -8.27 42.67
C PRO A 707 -40.68 -8.23 42.69
N LYS A 708 -41.34 -9.31 42.26
CA LYS A 708 -42.82 -9.43 42.33
C LYS A 708 -43.27 -9.86 43.74
N PRO A 709 -44.51 -9.56 44.18
CA PRO A 709 -44.94 -9.68 45.58
C PRO A 709 -44.85 -11.08 46.20
N SER A 710 -44.89 -12.14 45.39
CA SER A 710 -44.81 -13.55 45.81
C SER A 710 -43.42 -14.18 45.65
N SER A 711 -42.38 -13.37 45.39
CA SER A 711 -41.03 -13.86 45.17
C SER A 711 -40.25 -14.08 46.47
N THR A 712 -39.38 -15.09 46.48
CA THR A 712 -38.35 -15.23 47.52
C THR A 712 -37.39 -14.04 47.51
N VAL A 713 -36.67 -13.78 48.62
CA VAL A 713 -35.70 -12.69 48.69
C VAL A 713 -34.67 -12.78 47.56
N ILE A 714 -34.54 -11.72 46.77
CA ILE A 714 -33.58 -11.61 45.67
C ILE A 714 -32.58 -10.50 46.00
N HIS A 715 -31.28 -10.81 45.95
CA HIS A 715 -30.22 -9.83 46.10
C HIS A 715 -29.29 -9.87 44.89
N CYS A 716 -29.27 -8.81 44.09
CA CYS A 716 -28.37 -8.69 42.94
C CYS A 716 -27.16 -7.81 43.27
N ASN A 717 -25.99 -8.23 42.80
CA ASN A 717 -24.78 -7.44 42.87
C ASN A 717 -24.82 -6.32 41.82
N GLN A 718 -23.93 -5.33 41.95
CA GLN A 718 -23.72 -4.38 40.86
C GLN A 718 -23.21 -5.11 39.60
N PRO A 719 -23.64 -4.69 38.40
CA PRO A 719 -23.14 -5.23 37.14
C PRO A 719 -21.62 -5.12 37.06
N LYS A 720 -20.96 -6.21 36.69
CA LYS A 720 -19.52 -6.24 36.40
C LYS A 720 -19.28 -6.45 34.91
N LEU A 721 -18.23 -5.82 34.40
CA LEU A 721 -17.76 -6.01 33.03
C LEU A 721 -17.22 -7.44 32.89
N PHE A 722 -17.71 -8.21 31.94
CA PHE A 722 -17.27 -9.59 31.70
C PHE A 722 -16.96 -9.72 30.21
N ALA A 723 -15.68 -9.83 29.86
CA ALA A 723 -15.17 -9.68 28.49
C ALA A 723 -15.48 -8.29 27.87
N HIS A 724 -14.87 -8.00 26.71
CA HIS A 724 -14.94 -6.67 26.09
C HIS A 724 -16.35 -6.23 25.63
N LEU A 725 -17.35 -7.12 25.60
CA LEU A 725 -18.68 -6.83 25.01
C LEU A 725 -19.90 -7.18 25.89
N LEU A 726 -19.72 -7.87 27.02
CA LEU A 726 -20.82 -8.33 27.86
C LEU A 726 -20.74 -7.73 29.27
N SER A 727 -21.91 -7.46 29.84
CA SER A 727 -22.08 -7.12 31.24
C SER A 727 -22.76 -8.30 31.93
N CYS A 728 -22.28 -8.64 33.12
CA CYS A 728 -22.84 -9.73 33.92
C CYS A 728 -23.29 -9.21 35.27
N MET A 729 -24.50 -9.60 35.67
CA MET A 729 -25.06 -9.32 36.99
C MET A 729 -25.44 -10.64 37.66
N GLY A 730 -24.85 -10.90 38.82
CA GLY A 730 -25.18 -12.07 39.65
C GLY A 730 -26.28 -11.72 40.66
N CYS A 731 -27.34 -12.52 40.68
CA CYS A 731 -28.47 -12.40 41.59
C CYS A 731 -28.61 -13.63 42.48
N LYS A 732 -28.47 -13.45 43.79
CA LYS A 732 -28.70 -14.48 44.81
C LYS A 732 -30.21 -14.63 45.05
N ILE A 733 -30.75 -15.84 44.92
CA ILE A 733 -32.19 -16.13 45.03
C ILE A 733 -32.46 -17.00 46.26
N GLY A 734 -33.30 -16.52 47.17
CA GLY A 734 -33.70 -17.27 48.37
C GLY A 734 -32.54 -17.64 49.30
N HIS A 735 -31.46 -16.86 49.30
CA HIS A 735 -30.21 -17.19 50.00
C HIS A 735 -30.43 -17.42 51.52
N PRO A 736 -29.82 -18.46 52.13
CA PRO A 736 -28.92 -19.45 51.52
C PRO A 736 -29.62 -20.66 50.86
N ILE A 737 -30.94 -20.83 51.04
CA ILE A 737 -31.70 -22.02 50.61
C ILE A 737 -32.93 -21.62 49.78
N PHE A 738 -32.89 -21.88 48.48
CA PHE A 738 -34.06 -21.79 47.61
C PHE A 738 -34.85 -23.09 47.70
N ARG A 739 -35.85 -23.08 48.59
CA ARG A 739 -36.60 -24.27 49.00
C ARG A 739 -37.32 -24.95 47.83
N LYS A 740 -37.57 -26.25 48.00
CA LYS A 740 -38.48 -27.02 47.16
C LYS A 740 -39.83 -26.31 47.04
N THR A 741 -40.38 -26.26 45.83
CA THR A 741 -41.60 -25.54 45.43
C THR A 741 -41.56 -24.01 45.52
N ALA A 742 -40.42 -23.41 45.87
CA ALA A 742 -40.29 -21.96 45.88
C ALA A 742 -40.32 -21.39 44.45
N VAL A 743 -40.96 -20.23 44.32
CA VAL A 743 -41.04 -19.46 43.08
C VAL A 743 -40.47 -18.08 43.34
N SER A 744 -39.62 -17.61 42.42
CA SER A 744 -39.05 -16.27 42.47
C SER A 744 -39.29 -15.57 41.14
N GLN A 745 -39.96 -14.42 41.18
CA GLN A 745 -40.33 -13.64 40.01
C GLN A 745 -39.81 -12.21 40.12
N MET A 746 -39.26 -11.68 39.04
CA MET A 746 -38.74 -10.31 38.98
C MET A 746 -38.91 -9.70 37.59
N SER A 747 -38.91 -8.37 37.53
CA SER A 747 -38.84 -7.60 36.28
C SER A 747 -37.55 -6.79 36.28
N VAL A 748 -36.76 -6.95 35.22
CA VAL A 748 -35.50 -6.24 35.02
C VAL A 748 -35.69 -5.22 33.91
N SER A 749 -35.43 -3.95 34.22
CA SER A 749 -35.52 -2.85 33.24
C SER A 749 -34.13 -2.30 32.94
N SER A 750 -33.83 -2.17 31.64
CA SER A 750 -32.55 -1.66 31.14
C SER A 750 -32.77 -0.58 30.09
N SER A 751 -31.96 0.48 30.12
CA SER A 751 -31.93 1.51 29.09
C SER A 751 -31.16 1.01 27.87
N VAL A 752 -31.68 1.28 26.67
CA VAL A 752 -31.04 0.89 25.41
C VAL A 752 -30.18 2.05 24.91
N PHE A 753 -28.87 1.82 24.79
CA PHE A 753 -27.90 2.81 24.36
C PHE A 753 -27.30 2.46 23.00
N ILE A 754 -27.05 3.50 22.21
CA ILE A 754 -26.23 3.45 21.00
C ILE A 754 -24.95 4.21 21.34
N LEU A 755 -23.79 3.62 21.06
CA LEU A 755 -22.47 4.17 21.39
C LEU A 755 -22.05 5.38 20.52
N PHE A 756 -22.94 5.89 19.66
CA PHE A 756 -22.69 7.05 18.80
C PHE A 756 -23.41 8.29 19.33
N SER A 757 -22.68 9.39 19.54
CA SER A 757 -23.15 10.65 20.12
C SER A 757 -24.05 11.48 19.19
N THR A 758 -25.19 11.92 19.75
CA THR A 758 -26.04 13.09 19.46
C THR A 758 -26.24 13.59 18.01
N ALA A 759 -27.51 13.62 17.57
CA ALA A 759 -28.16 14.76 16.87
C ALA A 759 -29.68 14.48 16.70
N ALA A 760 -30.48 15.46 16.29
CA ALA A 760 -31.95 15.39 16.20
C ALA A 760 -32.45 14.80 14.87
N PRO A 761 -33.71 14.30 14.76
CA PRO A 761 -34.27 13.82 13.50
C PRO A 761 -34.61 14.97 12.55
N ALA A 762 -34.27 14.85 11.26
CA ALA A 762 -34.65 15.79 10.21
C ALA A 762 -35.49 15.11 9.11
N PRO A 763 -36.53 15.79 8.58
CA PRO A 763 -37.51 15.24 7.64
C PRO A 763 -37.05 15.26 6.17
N LEU A 764 -37.67 14.42 5.33
CA LEU A 764 -37.70 14.59 3.88
C LEU A 764 -38.39 15.92 3.55
N SER A 765 -37.73 16.82 2.81
CA SER A 765 -38.42 17.99 2.27
C SER A 765 -39.10 17.60 0.96
N LEU A 766 -40.43 17.71 0.90
CA LEU A 766 -41.20 17.45 -0.30
C LEU A 766 -40.81 18.44 -1.41
N PRO A 767 -40.51 17.97 -2.65
CA PRO A 767 -40.32 18.86 -3.79
C PRO A 767 -41.62 19.61 -4.12
N THR A 768 -41.54 20.64 -4.97
CA THR A 768 -42.73 21.34 -5.47
C THR A 768 -43.69 20.34 -6.14
N PRO A 769 -44.93 20.18 -5.65
CA PRO A 769 -45.80 19.05 -6.02
C PRO A 769 -46.33 19.12 -7.46
N VAL A 770 -46.24 20.29 -8.10
CA VAL A 770 -46.83 20.54 -9.43
C VAL A 770 -45.85 21.32 -10.31
N VAL A 771 -45.55 20.79 -11.50
CA VAL A 771 -44.72 21.43 -12.53
C VAL A 771 -45.56 21.64 -13.79
N TYR A 772 -45.61 22.87 -14.30
CA TYR A 772 -46.36 23.20 -15.52
C TYR A 772 -45.45 23.22 -16.75
N VAL A 773 -45.89 22.63 -17.86
CA VAL A 773 -45.17 22.63 -19.13
C VAL A 773 -46.12 23.06 -20.26
N ASN A 774 -45.72 24.10 -21.01
CA ASN A 774 -46.49 24.66 -22.12
C ASN A 774 -46.01 24.06 -23.45
N VAL A 775 -46.94 23.58 -24.28
CA VAL A 775 -46.64 22.77 -25.48
C VAL A 775 -46.71 23.59 -26.78
N SER A 776 -46.15 24.80 -26.79
CA SER A 776 -46.14 25.67 -27.98
C SER A 776 -44.81 25.55 -28.77
N GLN A 777 -44.92 25.13 -30.04
CA GLN A 777 -43.88 25.13 -31.09
C GLN A 777 -42.60 24.30 -30.83
N GLY A 778 -42.59 23.05 -31.33
CA GLY A 778 -41.44 22.38 -31.99
C GLY A 778 -40.10 22.21 -31.26
N HIS A 779 -39.93 22.72 -30.05
CA HIS A 779 -38.68 22.65 -29.29
C HIS A 779 -38.78 21.61 -28.17
N SER A 780 -37.79 20.73 -28.12
CA SER A 780 -37.52 19.87 -26.95
C SER A 780 -37.16 20.78 -25.78
N GLU A 781 -37.97 20.80 -24.72
CA GLU A 781 -37.58 21.41 -23.44
C GLU A 781 -37.03 20.32 -22.51
N ASN A 782 -35.79 20.49 -22.04
CA ASN A 782 -35.26 19.70 -20.94
C ASN A 782 -35.94 20.15 -19.64
N LYS A 783 -36.49 19.22 -18.86
CA LYS A 783 -37.01 19.50 -17.51
C LYS A 783 -36.28 18.61 -16.49
N GLU A 784 -35.78 19.26 -15.46
CA GLU A 784 -35.07 18.60 -14.36
C GLU A 784 -36.06 18.30 -13.23
N PHE A 785 -36.07 17.06 -12.74
CA PHE A 785 -36.85 16.63 -11.58
C PHE A 785 -35.88 16.30 -10.44
N GLN A 786 -35.94 17.07 -9.37
CA GLN A 786 -35.03 16.90 -8.25
C GLN A 786 -35.70 16.15 -7.10
N PHE A 787 -35.12 15.01 -6.71
CA PHE A 787 -35.52 14.22 -5.54
C PHE A 787 -34.48 14.40 -4.44
N ASN A 788 -34.76 15.30 -3.49
CA ASN A 788 -33.86 15.53 -2.35
C ASN A 788 -34.18 14.56 -1.21
N ILE A 789 -33.24 13.67 -0.91
CA ILE A 789 -33.35 12.74 0.21
C ILE A 789 -32.64 13.36 1.41
N ASN A 790 -33.45 13.93 2.28
CA ASN A 790 -32.99 14.54 3.52
C ASN A 790 -33.28 13.59 4.69
N GLY A 791 -32.22 13.07 5.31
CA GLY A 791 -32.28 12.18 6.47
C GLY A 791 -30.88 11.74 6.89
N GLU A 792 -30.69 11.31 8.14
CA GLU A 792 -29.41 10.78 8.62
C GLU A 792 -29.43 9.25 8.57
N ASN A 793 -28.59 8.66 7.72
CA ASN A 793 -28.41 7.21 7.63
C ASN A 793 -27.43 6.68 8.68
N ARG A 794 -27.74 6.87 9.97
CA ARG A 794 -26.80 6.62 11.10
C ARG A 794 -26.25 5.19 11.18
N PHE A 795 -26.96 4.23 10.59
CA PHE A 795 -26.56 2.82 10.58
C PHE A 795 -26.03 2.36 9.21
N ARG A 796 -25.80 3.31 8.27
CA ARG A 796 -25.33 3.05 6.90
C ARG A 796 -26.16 1.97 6.20
N ALA A 797 -27.48 2.04 6.37
CA ALA A 797 -28.41 1.18 5.67
C ALA A 797 -28.27 1.41 4.17
N GLN A 798 -28.22 0.33 3.38
CA GLN A 798 -28.29 0.45 1.94
C GLN A 798 -29.73 0.79 1.57
N ILE A 799 -29.97 2.05 1.22
CA ILE A 799 -31.29 2.54 0.82
C ILE A 799 -31.35 2.51 -0.70
N GLU A 800 -32.35 1.82 -1.23
CA GLU A 800 -32.60 1.73 -2.66
C GLU A 800 -33.73 2.71 -3.01
N LEU A 801 -33.40 3.74 -3.78
CA LEU A 801 -34.36 4.67 -4.34
C LEU A 801 -34.78 4.19 -5.71
N GLU A 802 -36.09 3.96 -5.87
CA GLU A 802 -36.72 3.61 -7.13
C GLU A 802 -37.54 4.81 -7.63
N ILE A 803 -37.21 5.35 -8.81
CA ILE A 803 -37.97 6.42 -9.45
C ILE A 803 -38.62 5.89 -10.72
N LEU A 804 -39.94 5.98 -10.78
CA LEU A 804 -40.76 5.56 -11.91
C LEU A 804 -41.19 6.77 -12.74
N VAL A 805 -40.69 6.83 -13.97
CA VAL A 805 -41.06 7.84 -14.95
C VAL A 805 -41.90 7.20 -16.05
N PRO A 806 -43.16 7.63 -16.28
CA PRO A 806 -43.98 7.09 -17.35
C PRO A 806 -43.41 7.45 -18.74
N ILE A 807 -43.25 6.44 -19.60
CA ILE A 807 -42.70 6.60 -20.97
C ILE A 807 -43.75 6.52 -22.07
N ARG A 808 -44.92 5.93 -21.79
CA ARG A 808 -46.03 5.78 -22.74
C ARG A 808 -47.38 6.16 -22.13
N ILE A 809 -48.18 6.94 -22.86
CA ILE A 809 -49.61 7.10 -22.60
C ILE A 809 -50.35 6.57 -23.83
N GLN A 810 -51.30 5.66 -23.62
CA GLN A 810 -52.14 5.10 -24.70
C GLN A 810 -51.32 4.59 -25.92
N GLY A 811 -50.18 3.93 -25.66
CA GLY A 811 -49.34 3.32 -26.71
C GLY A 811 -48.34 4.25 -27.42
N HIS A 812 -48.31 5.56 -27.11
CA HIS A 812 -47.42 6.54 -27.74
C HIS A 812 -46.29 6.97 -26.80
N SER A 813 -45.05 7.07 -27.31
CA SER A 813 -43.84 7.42 -26.53
C SER A 813 -43.74 8.92 -26.26
N ILE A 814 -43.41 9.35 -25.03
CA ILE A 814 -43.49 10.78 -24.63
C ILE A 814 -42.25 11.31 -23.90
N THR A 815 -41.38 10.44 -23.37
CA THR A 815 -40.16 10.83 -22.65
C THR A 815 -38.95 10.06 -23.19
N ARG A 816 -37.78 10.73 -23.26
CA ARG A 816 -36.50 10.08 -23.54
C ARG A 816 -35.50 10.58 -22.51
N MET A 817 -35.02 9.70 -21.64
CA MET A 817 -34.08 10.09 -20.58
C MET A 817 -32.69 10.42 -21.17
N LYS A 818 -32.05 11.50 -20.72
CA LYS A 818 -30.76 11.94 -21.28
C LYS A 818 -29.57 11.68 -20.35
N ASN A 819 -29.69 11.97 -19.04
CA ASN A 819 -28.60 11.76 -18.07
C ASN A 819 -29.15 11.51 -16.65
N VAL A 820 -28.64 10.47 -15.98
CA VAL A 820 -28.80 10.23 -14.54
C VAL A 820 -27.42 10.23 -13.91
N THR A 821 -27.23 11.04 -12.88
CA THR A 821 -26.08 10.92 -11.97
C THR A 821 -26.42 9.87 -10.92
N GLY A 822 -25.96 8.64 -11.12
CA GLY A 822 -26.25 7.46 -10.29
C GLY A 822 -26.68 6.26 -11.14
N THR A 823 -26.19 5.07 -10.80
CA THR A 823 -26.13 3.81 -11.58
C THR A 823 -27.44 3.22 -12.19
N GLN A 824 -27.24 2.28 -13.14
CA GLN A 824 -28.12 1.30 -13.81
C GLN A 824 -29.64 1.60 -13.98
N ALA A 825 -30.04 1.90 -15.23
CA ALA A 825 -31.44 2.01 -15.65
C ALA A 825 -32.00 0.67 -16.17
N SER A 826 -33.21 0.31 -15.75
CA SER A 826 -33.97 -0.85 -16.25
C SER A 826 -35.18 -0.39 -17.08
N ASN A 827 -35.49 -1.10 -18.17
CA ASN A 827 -36.59 -0.78 -19.07
C ASN A 827 -37.77 -1.74 -18.85
N GLU A 828 -38.83 -1.27 -18.18
CA GLU A 828 -40.14 -1.93 -18.16
C GLU A 828 -41.04 -1.39 -19.29
N VAL A 829 -42.04 -2.19 -19.71
CA VAL A 829 -42.80 -1.97 -20.96
C VAL A 829 -43.70 -0.71 -20.94
N GLN A 830 -43.91 -0.08 -19.78
CA GLN A 830 -44.83 1.06 -19.61
C GLN A 830 -44.21 2.26 -18.84
N CYS A 831 -43.17 2.05 -18.05
CA CYS A 831 -42.43 3.07 -17.30
C CYS A 831 -40.92 2.78 -17.37
N GLN A 832 -40.08 3.82 -17.24
CA GLN A 832 -38.63 3.65 -17.08
C GLN A 832 -38.28 3.82 -15.61
N CYS A 833 -37.53 2.85 -15.07
CA CYS A 833 -37.16 2.77 -13.67
C CYS A 833 -35.69 3.19 -13.48
N VAL A 834 -35.47 4.17 -12.61
CA VAL A 834 -34.14 4.59 -12.16
C VAL A 834 -33.89 4.02 -10.77
N HIS A 835 -32.84 3.22 -10.62
CA HIS A 835 -32.46 2.59 -9.35
C HIS A 835 -31.17 3.21 -8.83
N CYS A 836 -31.24 3.87 -7.67
CA CYS A 836 -30.09 4.47 -7.03
C CYS A 836 -29.83 3.82 -5.66
N VAL A 837 -28.59 3.39 -5.43
CA VAL A 837 -28.16 2.87 -4.13
C VAL A 837 -27.49 3.99 -3.33
N ILE A 838 -28.08 4.33 -2.20
CA ILE A 838 -27.62 5.39 -1.30
C ILE A 838 -26.93 4.76 -0.10
N THR A 839 -25.67 5.12 0.10
CA THR A 839 -24.86 4.64 1.25
C THR A 839 -24.31 5.77 2.12
N SER A 840 -24.42 7.02 1.66
CA SER A 840 -23.92 8.22 2.34
C SER A 840 -24.88 8.74 3.41
N ASP A 841 -24.35 9.49 4.38
CA ASP A 841 -25.15 10.10 5.47
C ASP A 841 -26.07 11.22 4.97
N ARG A 842 -25.76 11.84 3.81
CA ARG A 842 -26.58 12.81 3.07
C ARG A 842 -26.28 12.72 1.57
N GLU A 843 -27.32 12.60 0.73
CA GLU A 843 -27.16 12.54 -0.72
C GLU A 843 -28.34 13.22 -1.42
N ASN A 844 -28.06 14.17 -2.32
CA ASN A 844 -29.06 14.82 -3.16
C ASN A 844 -29.03 14.15 -4.54
N ILE A 845 -30.14 13.56 -4.97
CA ILE A 845 -30.24 12.89 -6.27
C ILE A 845 -31.08 13.76 -7.22
N THR A 846 -30.45 14.22 -8.29
CA THR A 846 -31.14 14.98 -9.35
C THR A 846 -31.33 14.07 -10.56
N VAL A 847 -32.58 13.94 -11.02
CA VAL A 847 -32.92 13.18 -12.23
C VAL A 847 -33.32 14.15 -13.34
N ILE A 848 -32.58 14.14 -14.44
CA ILE A 848 -32.83 15.04 -15.58
C ILE A 848 -33.49 14.24 -16.70
N THR A 849 -34.69 14.66 -17.12
CA THR A 849 -35.42 13.99 -18.20
C THR A 849 -35.70 14.95 -19.34
N GLU A 850 -35.53 14.49 -20.58
CA GLU A 850 -35.92 15.25 -21.77
C GLU A 850 -37.33 14.79 -22.19
N LEU A 851 -38.22 15.76 -22.43
CA LEU A 851 -39.57 15.54 -22.95
C LEU A 851 -39.54 15.80 -24.47
N PRO A 852 -39.24 14.80 -25.32
CA PRO A 852 -39.30 14.96 -26.76
C PRO A 852 -40.75 15.14 -27.21
N LEU A 853 -41.09 16.36 -27.64
CA LEU A 853 -42.37 16.66 -28.28
C LEU A 853 -42.31 16.26 -29.75
N ILE A 854 -42.68 15.03 -30.08
CA ILE A 854 -42.97 14.63 -31.46
C ILE A 854 -44.31 13.88 -31.50
N ASP A 855 -45.25 14.45 -32.28
CA ASP A 855 -46.55 13.91 -32.73
C ASP A 855 -47.72 13.67 -31.75
N SER A 856 -47.72 14.22 -30.53
CA SER A 856 -48.84 14.01 -29.58
C SER A 856 -49.92 15.11 -29.56
N GLN A 857 -50.05 15.97 -30.59
CA GLN A 857 -51.12 16.98 -30.64
C GLN A 857 -52.54 16.38 -30.71
N GLN A 858 -52.69 15.11 -31.10
CA GLN A 858 -53.98 14.39 -31.20
C GLN A 858 -54.44 13.72 -29.90
N ILE A 859 -53.56 13.53 -28.90
CA ILE A 859 -53.87 12.72 -27.69
C ILE A 859 -53.93 13.58 -26.42
N LEU A 860 -53.24 14.73 -26.40
CA LEU A 860 -53.27 15.65 -25.27
C LEU A 860 -54.61 16.42 -25.23
N LYS A 861 -55.40 16.20 -24.17
CA LYS A 861 -56.51 17.09 -23.79
C LYS A 861 -55.95 18.45 -23.37
N ASP A 862 -56.80 19.48 -23.24
CA ASP A 862 -56.38 20.84 -22.82
C ASP A 862 -55.48 20.84 -21.57
N ARG A 863 -55.64 19.83 -20.70
CA ARG A 863 -54.79 19.52 -19.56
C ARG A 863 -54.54 18.00 -19.49
N THR A 864 -53.27 17.59 -19.37
CA THR A 864 -52.87 16.20 -19.11
C THR A 864 -51.89 16.16 -17.93
N ASP A 865 -52.21 15.37 -16.90
CA ASP A 865 -51.40 15.25 -15.68
C ASP A 865 -50.58 13.94 -15.75
N LEU A 866 -49.26 14.06 -15.59
CA LEU A 866 -48.27 12.98 -15.57
C LEU A 866 -47.74 12.82 -14.14
N LEU A 867 -47.83 11.60 -13.58
CA LEU A 867 -47.35 11.34 -12.22
C LEU A 867 -45.97 10.69 -12.28
N VAL A 868 -44.97 11.34 -11.67
CA VAL A 868 -43.63 10.77 -11.42
C VAL A 868 -43.56 10.40 -9.95
N THR A 869 -43.22 9.14 -9.65
CA THR A 869 -43.20 8.64 -8.26
C THR A 869 -41.80 8.18 -7.89
N GLY A 870 -41.32 8.61 -6.73
CA GLY A 870 -40.11 8.09 -6.10
C GLY A 870 -40.46 7.32 -4.83
N GLU A 871 -39.93 6.12 -4.69
CA GLU A 871 -40.11 5.25 -3.52
C GLU A 871 -38.76 4.80 -2.98
N ILE A 872 -38.57 4.86 -1.67
CA ILE A 872 -37.39 4.31 -1.00
C ILE A 872 -37.70 2.94 -0.40
N THR A 873 -36.79 2.01 -0.63
CA THR A 873 -36.84 0.66 -0.08
C THR A 873 -35.52 0.33 0.62
N PHE A 874 -35.59 -0.59 1.58
CA PHE A 874 -34.45 -1.03 2.38
C PHE A 874 -34.77 -2.39 2.99
N ASN A 875 -33.75 -3.07 3.50
CA ASN A 875 -33.91 -4.38 4.11
C ASN A 875 -34.73 -4.30 5.42
N LYS A 876 -36.03 -4.63 5.35
CA LYS A 876 -36.96 -4.64 6.48
C LYS A 876 -36.66 -5.70 7.56
N TYR A 877 -35.73 -6.64 7.30
CA TYR A 877 -35.26 -7.58 8.31
C TYR A 877 -34.20 -6.97 9.24
N LEU A 878 -33.51 -5.92 8.79
CA LEU A 878 -32.42 -5.27 9.53
C LEU A 878 -32.77 -3.85 10.00
N TYR A 879 -33.60 -3.14 9.26
CA TYR A 879 -33.94 -1.74 9.50
C TYR A 879 -35.45 -1.51 9.57
N GLU A 880 -35.87 -0.57 10.42
CA GLU A 880 -37.27 -0.13 10.55
C GLU A 880 -37.38 1.34 10.12
N GLY A 881 -38.31 1.66 9.24
CA GLY A 881 -38.62 3.04 8.89
C GLY A 881 -39.53 3.68 9.93
N LEU A 882 -39.10 4.79 10.54
CA LEU A 882 -39.85 5.44 11.63
C LEU A 882 -41.14 6.13 11.17
N LYS A 883 -41.32 6.37 9.86
CA LYS A 883 -42.50 7.00 9.25
C LYS A 883 -42.74 6.52 7.81
N GLU A 884 -43.63 5.55 7.63
CA GLU A 884 -43.96 4.99 6.31
C GLU A 884 -44.49 6.02 5.30
N GLU A 885 -45.15 7.07 5.79
CA GLU A 885 -45.68 8.19 5.01
C GLU A 885 -44.61 9.00 4.25
N ASN A 886 -43.34 8.92 4.67
CA ASN A 886 -42.23 9.64 4.04
C ASN A 886 -41.42 8.76 3.05
N HIS A 887 -41.80 7.50 2.86
CA HIS A 887 -41.07 6.60 1.97
C HIS A 887 -41.45 6.79 0.50
N ARG A 888 -42.50 7.55 0.20
CA ARG A 888 -43.01 7.76 -1.14
C ARG A 888 -43.27 9.24 -1.40
N ALA A 889 -42.74 9.74 -2.52
CA ALA A 889 -42.95 11.11 -2.98
C ALA A 889 -43.50 11.12 -4.40
N GLU A 890 -44.41 12.05 -4.69
CA GLU A 890 -45.06 12.17 -6.00
C GLU A 890 -44.88 13.59 -6.56
N ILE A 891 -44.55 13.68 -7.84
CA ILE A 891 -44.46 14.93 -8.60
C ILE A 891 -45.47 14.87 -9.74
N THR A 892 -46.39 15.83 -9.80
CA THR A 892 -47.38 15.94 -10.90
C THR A 892 -46.90 16.92 -11.96
N VAL A 893 -46.71 16.45 -13.19
CA VAL A 893 -46.34 17.26 -14.35
C VAL A 893 -47.59 17.53 -15.19
N VAL A 894 -47.97 18.80 -15.32
CA VAL A 894 -49.18 19.23 -16.03
C VAL A 894 -48.81 19.77 -17.40
N LEU A 895 -49.25 19.10 -18.46
CA LEU A 895 -49.10 19.49 -19.86
C LEU A 895 -50.32 20.32 -20.30
N LEU A 896 -50.11 21.54 -20.78
CA LEU A 896 -51.16 22.46 -21.25
C LEU A 896 -51.05 22.73 -22.77
N LYS A 897 -52.19 22.70 -23.47
CA LYS A 897 -52.28 23.01 -24.91
C LYS A 897 -52.79 24.44 -25.14
N THR A 898 -51.94 25.35 -25.63
CA THR A 898 -52.34 26.72 -26.00
C THR A 898 -52.95 26.77 -27.41
N GLN A 899 -54.14 27.35 -27.56
CA GLN A 899 -54.73 27.66 -28.86
C GLN A 899 -54.19 28.99 -29.41
N VAL A 900 -53.71 28.99 -30.67
CA VAL A 900 -53.25 30.19 -31.37
C VAL A 900 -54.45 30.86 -32.05
N ILE A 901 -54.78 32.10 -31.65
CA ILE A 901 -55.82 32.92 -32.32
C ILE A 901 -55.17 33.64 -33.51
N ASN A 902 -55.68 33.43 -34.72
CA ASN A 902 -55.17 34.05 -35.95
C ASN A 902 -55.70 35.49 -36.10
N THR A 903 -54.86 36.50 -35.88
CA THR A 903 -55.20 37.93 -35.84
C THR A 903 -55.31 38.59 -37.22
N LEU A 904 -55.10 37.84 -38.32
CA LEU A 904 -55.08 38.35 -39.70
C LEU A 904 -56.36 39.09 -40.16
N PRO A 905 -57.60 38.70 -39.79
CA PRO A 905 -58.80 39.43 -40.19
C PRO A 905 -58.91 40.83 -39.57
N VAL A 906 -58.34 41.01 -38.38
CA VAL A 906 -58.43 42.27 -37.60
C VAL A 906 -57.51 43.35 -38.19
N VAL A 907 -56.33 42.96 -38.68
CA VAL A 907 -55.34 43.87 -39.28
C VAL A 907 -55.77 44.35 -40.67
N ILE A 908 -56.43 43.49 -41.45
CA ILE A 908 -56.98 43.86 -42.76
C ILE A 908 -58.13 44.87 -42.60
N GLY A 909 -58.99 44.69 -41.59
CA GLY A 909 -60.09 45.61 -41.29
C GLY A 909 -59.64 47.02 -40.88
N SER A 910 -58.57 47.15 -40.08
CA SER A 910 -58.10 48.47 -39.63
C SER A 910 -57.42 49.28 -40.74
N SER A 911 -56.76 48.61 -41.68
CA SER A 911 -55.99 49.25 -42.75
C SER A 911 -56.87 49.88 -43.83
N VAL A 912 -58.00 49.23 -44.17
CA VAL A 912 -58.97 49.74 -45.15
C VAL A 912 -59.75 50.95 -44.59
N GLY A 913 -60.08 50.93 -43.29
CA GLY A 913 -60.74 52.05 -42.63
C GLY A 913 -59.87 53.31 -42.56
N GLY A 914 -58.56 53.17 -42.31
CA GLY A 914 -57.62 54.28 -42.27
C GLY A 914 -57.43 54.98 -43.62
N PHE A 915 -57.38 54.21 -44.71
CA PHE A 915 -57.25 54.77 -46.06
C PHE A 915 -58.48 55.58 -46.49
N LEU A 916 -59.69 55.12 -46.14
CA LEU A 916 -60.93 55.85 -46.43
C LEU A 916 -61.02 57.16 -45.65
N LEU A 917 -60.55 57.18 -44.39
CA LEU A 917 -60.49 58.40 -43.58
C LEU A 917 -59.50 59.43 -44.15
N LEU A 918 -58.31 58.97 -44.58
CA LEU A 918 -57.29 59.84 -45.17
C LEU A 918 -57.77 60.49 -46.47
N ALA A 919 -58.40 59.72 -47.35
CA ALA A 919 -58.97 60.24 -48.60
C ALA A 919 -60.06 61.30 -48.34
N PHE A 920 -60.87 61.11 -47.29
CA PHE A 920 -61.88 62.08 -46.88
C PHE A 920 -61.26 63.38 -46.34
N ILE A 921 -60.18 63.29 -45.55
CA ILE A 921 -59.43 64.46 -45.05
C ILE A 921 -58.78 65.24 -46.19
N ILE A 922 -58.17 64.55 -47.16
CA ILE A 922 -57.56 65.19 -48.34
C ILE A 922 -58.62 65.92 -49.16
N PHE A 923 -59.80 65.32 -49.36
CA PHE A 923 -60.93 65.96 -50.04
C PHE A 923 -61.40 67.24 -49.33
N ILE A 924 -61.48 67.22 -47.99
CA ILE A 924 -61.80 68.42 -47.18
C ILE A 924 -60.72 69.49 -47.34
N LEU A 925 -59.43 69.13 -47.26
CA LEU A 925 -58.32 70.08 -47.38
C LEU A 925 -58.27 70.75 -48.75
N PHE A 926 -58.62 70.05 -49.82
CA PHE A 926 -58.72 70.62 -51.17
C PHE A 926 -59.92 71.59 -51.28
N LYS A 927 -61.05 71.29 -50.63
CA LYS A 927 -62.24 72.16 -50.64
C LYS A 927 -62.07 73.46 -49.83
N VAL A 928 -61.15 73.49 -48.86
CA VAL A 928 -60.88 74.65 -47.99
C VAL A 928 -59.78 75.57 -48.57
N ASN A 929 -59.25 75.28 -49.77
CA ASN A 929 -58.38 76.20 -50.55
C ASN A 929 -57.08 76.66 -49.84
N ILE A 930 -56.50 75.81 -48.98
CA ILE A 930 -55.29 76.10 -48.18
C ILE A 930 -53.99 76.06 -49.01
N PHE A 931 -54.02 75.61 -50.27
CA PHE A 931 -52.82 75.35 -51.09
C PHE A 931 -52.40 76.49 -52.05
N VAL A 932 -52.72 77.77 -51.76
CA VAL A 932 -52.35 78.89 -52.66
C VAL A 932 -51.14 79.72 -52.22
N ASP A 933 -50.66 79.71 -50.96
CA ASP A 933 -49.58 80.64 -50.54
C ASP A 933 -48.35 79.98 -49.87
N MET A 934 -47.80 78.90 -50.43
CA MET A 934 -46.44 78.44 -50.09
C MET A 934 -45.62 78.06 -51.33
N VAL A 935 -45.35 79.06 -52.16
CA VAL A 935 -44.15 79.11 -53.01
C VAL A 935 -43.33 80.30 -52.53
N THR A 936 -42.02 80.11 -52.35
CA THR A 936 -40.96 81.09 -51.96
C THR A 936 -40.60 81.22 -50.48
N SER A 937 -39.71 80.33 -50.00
CA SER A 937 -38.65 80.70 -49.04
C SER A 937 -37.52 79.64 -49.06
N THR A 938 -36.45 79.95 -49.80
CA THR A 938 -35.00 79.70 -49.54
C THR A 938 -34.60 78.36 -48.89
N CYS A 939 -33.90 77.41 -49.54
CA CYS A 939 -32.54 77.41 -50.10
C CYS A 939 -31.41 77.72 -49.09
N HIS A 940 -30.40 76.84 -49.04
CA HIS A 940 -29.13 76.82 -48.28
C HIS A 940 -29.13 76.44 -46.77
N SER A 941 -28.61 75.26 -46.41
CA SER A 941 -27.19 75.07 -46.03
C SER A 941 -26.88 73.63 -45.55
N CYS A 942 -25.68 73.15 -45.96
CA CYS A 942 -24.73 72.19 -45.33
C CYS A 942 -25.27 70.82 -44.85
N TRP A 943 -24.89 69.65 -45.38
CA TRP A 943 -23.59 69.08 -45.83
C TRP A 943 -22.53 68.89 -44.72
N LEU A 944 -22.00 67.65 -44.66
CA LEU A 944 -20.93 67.08 -43.80
C LEU A 944 -21.39 66.63 -42.40
N ARG A 945 -21.00 65.47 -41.85
CA ARG A 945 -19.76 64.70 -42.05
C ARG A 945 -19.93 63.27 -41.53
N SER A 946 -19.15 62.35 -42.10
CA SER A 946 -18.91 60.99 -41.65
C SER A 946 -18.21 60.90 -40.28
N GLN A 947 -18.62 59.94 -39.46
CA GLN A 947 -17.75 58.87 -38.92
C GLN A 947 -18.62 57.72 -38.44
#